data_AF-A0A2Z4U729-F1
#
_entry.id   AF-A0A2Z4U729-F1
#
_cell.length_a   1.000
_cell.length_b   1.000
_cell.length_c   1.000
_cell.angle_alpha   90.00
_cell.angle_beta   90.00
_cell.angle_gamma   90.00
#
_symmetry.space_group_name_H-M   'P 1'
#
loop_
_entity.id
_entity.type
_entity.pdbx_description
1 polymer ?
#
loop_
_entity_poly.entity_id
_entity_poly.type
_entity_poly.pdbx_seq_one_letter_code
_entity_poly.pdbx_strand_id
1 'polypeptide(L)'
;MSTEINTEYGADQIQILEGLEAVRKRPGMYIGSTSSRGLHHLVYEIVDNAVDEALAGYCDTIEVSVNEDNSITVIDNGRGIPVGINHKAGIPAVEVVFTILHAGGKFGGGGYKVSGGLHGVGASVVNALSTWLEVTIYKEGKVYRQRYERGKTMYSLKIVGECDMEKTGTMVTFLPDPEIFEETVFDFGTLKHRFREIAFLTKGLKIVAKDKREEEEKEVVFHYEGGIKEFVQYLNRSATPLYEDIMYFEGSRDGVMVEVAMQHNDAYTENTYGFVNNITTPEGGTHIMGFRNAITKTFNDYARKNKLLKESEQNLSGEDIREGLTAIISVKIEDPQFEGQTKQKLGNSEARGAVDNVVSSQLEIYLEQNPAVAKIIVEKSILSQRARDAARKARELTRRKSALEGMSLPGKLADCVDKDPSKCEIYIVEGDSAGGSAKTARSRATQAILPLRGKILNVEKARLDKIYANAEIKAMITAFGTGIHEDFDISKLRYHKIIIMTDADVDGAHIATLLLTFLYRFMPELIKQGYVYLAKPPLFKLEKNRKTYYAYTEKEQADILAEIGLEGCSIQRYKGLGEMDAEQLWETTMDPERRILMRVVMDEDSTSELDLTFTTLMGDKVEPRREFIEENAKYAKNLDI
;
A
#
# COMPACT_ATOMS: atom_id res chain seq x y z
N MET A 1 -49.68 -19.19 -8.09
CA MET A 1 -50.10 -17.83 -7.72
C MET A 1 -48.91 -17.17 -7.05
N SER A 2 -48.23 -16.28 -7.77
CA SER A 2 -47.18 -15.43 -7.23
C SER A 2 -47.86 -14.33 -6.41
N THR A 3 -47.61 -14.31 -5.11
CA THR A 3 -48.01 -13.22 -4.22
C THR A 3 -47.23 -11.98 -4.62
N GLU A 4 -47.89 -11.03 -5.29
CA GLU A 4 -47.34 -9.70 -5.52
C GLU A 4 -47.17 -9.00 -4.17
N ILE A 5 -45.92 -8.77 -3.78
CA ILE A 5 -45.59 -7.94 -2.62
C ILE A 5 -45.82 -6.50 -3.04
N ASN A 6 -46.99 -5.97 -2.71
CA ASN A 6 -47.33 -4.57 -2.94
C ASN A 6 -46.50 -3.69 -1.99
N THR A 7 -45.36 -3.21 -2.47
CA THR A 7 -44.50 -2.28 -1.71
C THR A 7 -44.88 -0.86 -2.14
N GLU A 8 -45.72 -0.19 -1.34
CA GLU A 8 -46.01 1.24 -1.50
C GLU A 8 -44.73 2.05 -1.28
N TYR A 9 -44.08 2.46 -2.36
CA TYR A 9 -42.96 3.41 -2.34
C TYR A 9 -43.52 4.84 -2.30
N GLY A 10 -43.77 5.35 -1.09
CA GLY A 10 -44.25 6.70 -0.82
C GLY A 10 -43.18 7.64 -0.23
N ALA A 11 -43.54 8.91 -0.03
CA ALA A 11 -42.64 9.92 0.53
C ALA A 11 -42.07 9.54 1.91
N ASP A 12 -42.84 8.84 2.74
CA ASP A 12 -42.45 8.42 4.09
C ASP A 12 -41.38 7.30 4.10
N GLN A 13 -41.08 6.68 2.96
CA GLN A 13 -39.97 5.74 2.82
C GLN A 13 -38.62 6.44 2.56
N ILE A 14 -38.61 7.76 2.33
CA ILE A 14 -37.39 8.55 2.24
C ILE A 14 -36.86 8.82 3.66
N GLN A 15 -35.83 8.09 4.04
CA GLN A 15 -35.13 8.31 5.32
C GLN A 15 -34.04 9.37 5.17
N ILE A 16 -34.12 10.41 5.99
CA ILE A 16 -33.05 11.41 6.16
C ILE A 16 -32.21 10.97 7.36
N LEU A 17 -30.91 10.76 7.13
CA LEU A 17 -29.96 10.46 8.21
C LEU A 17 -29.34 11.78 8.68
N GLU A 18 -29.60 12.16 9.93
CA GLU A 18 -29.10 13.40 10.51
C GLU A 18 -27.75 13.20 11.21
N GLY A 19 -26.88 14.21 11.10
CA GLY A 19 -25.59 14.25 11.79
C GLY A 19 -24.69 13.04 11.49
N LEU A 20 -24.18 12.40 12.54
CA LEU A 20 -23.22 11.29 12.43
C LEU A 20 -23.88 9.92 12.19
N GLU A 21 -25.21 9.82 12.17
CA GLU A 21 -25.90 8.56 11.86
C GLU A 21 -25.63 8.10 10.42
N ALA A 22 -25.48 9.06 9.49
CA ALA A 22 -25.12 8.80 8.11
C ALA A 22 -23.75 8.11 8.00
N VAL A 23 -22.78 8.55 8.80
CA VAL A 23 -21.42 7.99 8.85
C VAL A 23 -21.46 6.55 9.34
N ARG A 24 -22.17 6.28 10.44
CA ARG A 24 -22.30 4.92 11.00
C ARG A 24 -23.03 3.96 10.07
N LYS A 25 -24.01 4.44 9.29
CA LYS A 25 -24.77 3.59 8.35
C LYS A 25 -23.99 3.26 7.08
N ARG A 26 -23.04 4.12 6.68
CA ARG A 26 -22.23 4.01 5.46
C ARG A 26 -20.76 4.36 5.72
N PRO A 27 -20.07 3.63 6.61
CA PRO A 27 -18.69 3.95 7.03
C PRO A 27 -17.70 3.95 5.86
N GLY A 28 -17.83 2.99 4.93
CA GLY A 28 -16.93 2.88 3.77
C GLY A 28 -16.88 4.12 2.87
N MET A 29 -17.93 4.97 2.86
CA MET A 29 -17.88 6.23 2.12
C MET A 29 -16.92 7.26 2.72
N TYR A 30 -16.63 7.15 4.02
CA TYR A 30 -15.80 8.10 4.77
C TYR A 30 -14.39 7.56 5.02
N ILE A 31 -14.25 6.27 5.31
CA ILE A 31 -12.98 5.62 5.69
C ILE A 31 -12.52 4.53 4.71
N GLY A 32 -13.18 4.41 3.55
CA GLY A 32 -12.85 3.46 2.49
C GLY A 32 -13.37 2.04 2.74
N SER A 33 -13.08 1.44 3.89
CA SER A 33 -13.53 0.09 4.26
C SER A 33 -13.82 -0.04 5.76
N THR A 34 -14.44 -1.16 6.17
CA THR A 34 -14.62 -1.56 7.58
C THR A 34 -13.67 -2.69 7.99
N SER A 35 -12.66 -2.97 7.16
CA SER A 35 -11.59 -3.93 7.43
C SER A 35 -10.41 -3.24 8.13
N SER A 36 -9.31 -3.98 8.34
CA SER A 36 -8.05 -3.46 8.88
C SER A 36 -7.64 -2.10 8.32
N ARG A 37 -7.78 -1.87 7.00
CA ARG A 37 -7.42 -0.60 6.36
C ARG A 37 -8.20 0.59 6.94
N GLY A 38 -9.53 0.48 6.98
CA GLY A 38 -10.38 1.52 7.56
C GLY A 38 -10.18 1.72 9.05
N LEU A 39 -9.84 0.65 9.78
CA LEU A 39 -9.50 0.71 11.20
C LEU A 39 -8.28 1.61 11.43
N HIS A 40 -7.17 1.37 10.72
CA HIS A 40 -5.96 2.18 10.82
C HIS A 40 -6.17 3.62 10.34
N HIS A 41 -7.03 3.81 9.34
CA HIS A 41 -7.38 5.14 8.84
C HIS A 41 -7.98 6.06 9.93
N LEU A 42 -8.69 5.50 10.93
CA LEU A 42 -9.14 6.29 12.08
C LEU A 42 -7.99 6.92 12.85
N VAL A 43 -6.88 6.19 13.02
CA VAL A 43 -5.68 6.69 13.71
C VAL A 43 -5.06 7.82 12.90
N TYR A 44 -4.96 7.63 11.58
CA TYR A 44 -4.36 8.61 10.68
C TYR A 44 -5.10 9.95 10.70
N GLU A 45 -6.44 9.94 10.73
CA GLU A 45 -7.22 11.18 10.81
C GLU A 45 -6.96 11.99 12.09
N ILE A 46 -6.68 11.35 13.23
CA ILE A 46 -6.33 12.05 14.47
C ILE A 46 -4.87 12.52 14.44
N VAL A 47 -3.95 11.67 13.99
CA VAL A 47 -2.52 12.01 13.88
C VAL A 47 -2.29 13.14 12.87
N ASP A 48 -2.97 13.13 11.73
CA ASP A 48 -2.85 14.18 10.70
C ASP A 48 -3.27 15.56 11.26
N ASN A 49 -4.25 15.62 12.16
CA ASN A 49 -4.60 16.88 12.85
C ASN A 49 -3.47 17.38 13.76
N ALA A 50 -2.78 16.46 14.45
CA ALA A 50 -1.61 16.81 15.27
C ALA A 50 -0.40 17.21 14.39
N VAL A 51 -0.22 16.58 13.24
CA VAL A 51 0.81 16.94 12.25
C VAL A 51 0.53 18.30 11.64
N ASP A 52 -0.74 18.67 11.40
CA ASP A 52 -1.10 20.01 10.92
C ASP A 52 -0.68 21.10 11.93
N GLU A 53 -0.71 20.84 13.25
CA GLU A 53 -0.15 21.75 14.27
C GLU A 53 1.38 21.87 14.15
N ALA A 54 2.06 20.76 13.80
CA ALA A 54 3.50 20.75 13.60
C ALA A 54 3.90 21.51 12.33
N LEU A 55 3.17 21.32 11.23
CA LEU A 55 3.33 22.07 9.99
C LEU A 55 3.09 23.58 10.18
N ALA A 56 2.20 23.94 11.11
CA ALA A 56 1.96 25.33 11.51
C ALA A 56 3.04 25.90 12.47
N GLY A 57 3.99 25.07 12.93
CA GLY A 57 5.10 25.47 13.80
C GLY A 57 4.77 25.55 15.28
N TYR A 58 3.67 24.92 15.73
CA TYR A 58 3.24 24.94 17.14
C TYR A 58 3.41 23.62 17.89
N CYS A 59 3.67 22.52 17.17
CA CYS A 59 3.86 21.19 17.73
C CYS A 59 5.22 20.65 17.29
N ASP A 60 5.96 20.05 18.21
CA ASP A 60 7.24 19.39 17.94
C ASP A 60 7.24 17.90 18.31
N THR A 61 6.27 17.46 19.11
CA THR A 61 6.21 16.10 19.65
C THR A 61 4.78 15.56 19.60
N ILE A 62 4.63 14.39 19.00
CA ILE A 62 3.40 13.60 18.97
C ILE A 62 3.68 12.24 19.63
N GLU A 63 2.83 11.83 20.57
CA GLU A 63 2.86 10.48 21.13
C GLU A 63 1.61 9.71 20.68
N VAL A 64 1.80 8.50 20.17
CA VAL A 64 0.73 7.58 19.80
C VAL A 64 0.89 6.27 20.55
N SER A 65 -0.12 5.86 21.29
CA SER A 65 -0.13 4.60 22.05
C SER A 65 -1.27 3.70 21.60
N VAL A 66 -0.96 2.42 21.37
CA VAL A 66 -1.95 1.33 21.37
C VAL A 66 -2.03 0.78 22.79
N ASN A 67 -3.18 0.94 23.44
CA ASN A 67 -3.39 0.55 24.82
C ASN A 67 -3.76 -0.94 24.94
N GLU A 68 -3.71 -1.49 26.16
CA GLU A 68 -4.03 -2.90 26.48
C GLU A 68 -5.43 -3.33 25.98
N ASP A 69 -6.41 -2.43 25.99
CA ASP A 69 -7.77 -2.66 25.53
C ASP A 69 -7.98 -2.46 24.01
N ASN A 70 -6.88 -2.33 23.25
CA ASN A 70 -6.85 -1.90 21.84
C ASN A 70 -7.42 -0.49 21.58
N SER A 71 -7.63 0.35 22.60
CA SER A 71 -7.88 1.78 22.35
C SER A 71 -6.62 2.49 21.87
N ILE A 72 -6.80 3.57 21.10
CA ILE A 72 -5.70 4.40 20.60
C ILE A 72 -5.70 5.71 21.36
N THR A 73 -4.52 6.15 21.80
CA THR A 73 -4.31 7.48 22.38
C THR A 73 -3.32 8.26 21.54
N VAL A 74 -3.69 9.46 21.11
CA VAL A 74 -2.83 10.42 20.40
C VAL A 74 -2.70 11.67 21.26
N ILE A 75 -1.47 12.10 21.52
CA ILE A 75 -1.14 13.28 22.31
C ILE A 75 -0.25 14.19 21.46
N ASP A 76 -0.62 15.46 21.34
CA ASP A 76 0.21 16.50 20.74
C ASP A 76 0.53 17.61 21.76
N ASN A 77 1.61 18.34 21.54
CA ASN A 77 1.97 19.54 22.29
C ASN A 77 1.70 20.84 21.51
N GLY A 78 0.73 20.83 20.60
CA GLY A 78 0.30 21.98 19.82
C GLY A 78 -0.49 23.02 20.62
N ARG A 79 -1.24 23.88 19.92
CA ARG A 79 -2.03 24.97 20.55
C ARG A 79 -3.25 24.50 21.36
N GLY A 80 -3.63 23.23 21.21
CA GLY A 80 -4.87 22.67 21.74
C GLY A 80 -6.13 23.11 20.98
N ILE A 81 -7.06 22.19 20.77
CA ILE A 81 -8.36 22.48 20.14
C ILE A 81 -9.06 23.64 20.89
N PRO A 82 -9.67 24.62 20.18
CA PRO A 82 -10.35 25.73 20.84
C PRO A 82 -11.46 25.27 21.80
N VAL A 83 -11.44 25.79 23.04
CA VAL A 83 -12.41 25.46 24.10
C VAL A 83 -13.56 26.47 24.20
N GLY A 84 -13.45 27.61 23.51
CA GLY A 84 -14.47 28.66 23.48
C GLY A 84 -15.74 28.24 22.74
N ILE A 85 -16.83 28.96 22.97
CA ILE A 85 -18.11 28.73 22.27
C ILE A 85 -17.99 29.17 20.81
N ASN A 86 -18.39 28.30 19.88
CA ASN A 86 -18.52 28.67 18.48
C ASN A 86 -19.78 29.52 18.29
N HIS A 87 -19.63 30.75 17.80
CA HIS A 87 -20.76 31.68 17.66
C HIS A 87 -21.87 31.23 16.70
N LYS A 88 -21.56 30.38 15.71
CA LYS A 88 -22.57 29.86 14.76
C LYS A 88 -23.32 28.66 15.33
N ALA A 89 -22.62 27.75 16.00
CA ALA A 89 -23.21 26.51 16.53
C ALA A 89 -23.75 26.65 17.96
N GLY A 90 -23.33 27.65 18.72
CA GLY A 90 -23.78 27.88 20.10
C GLY A 90 -23.22 26.89 21.13
N ILE A 91 -22.35 25.96 20.71
CA ILE A 91 -21.72 24.93 21.55
C ILE A 91 -20.19 25.09 21.55
N PRO A 92 -19.44 24.46 22.48
CA PRO A 92 -17.98 24.52 22.50
C PRO A 92 -17.37 24.08 21.17
N ALA A 93 -16.29 24.74 20.73
CA ALA A 93 -15.69 24.45 19.43
C ALA A 93 -15.12 23.03 19.33
N VAL A 94 -14.61 22.45 20.43
CA VAL A 94 -14.26 21.02 20.49
C VAL A 94 -15.47 20.12 20.20
N GLU A 95 -16.64 20.45 20.72
CA GLU A 95 -17.87 19.68 20.45
C GLU A 95 -18.28 19.79 18.98
N VAL A 96 -18.18 20.99 18.40
CA VAL A 96 -18.40 21.21 16.97
C VAL A 96 -17.50 20.31 16.12
N VAL A 97 -16.19 20.26 16.41
CA VAL A 97 -15.20 19.48 15.65
C VAL A 97 -15.48 17.97 15.68
N PHE A 98 -15.99 17.45 16.80
CA PHE A 98 -16.23 16.02 16.95
C PHE A 98 -17.66 15.58 16.63
N THR A 99 -18.63 16.50 16.48
CA THR A 99 -20.05 16.13 16.27
C THR A 99 -20.67 16.66 14.98
N ILE A 100 -20.05 17.65 14.32
CA ILE A 100 -20.56 18.27 13.10
C ILE A 100 -19.63 17.98 11.94
N LEU A 101 -20.16 17.36 10.88
CA LEU A 101 -19.43 17.15 9.63
C LEU A 101 -19.10 18.49 8.96
N HIS A 102 -17.94 18.56 8.31
CA HIS A 102 -17.45 19.75 7.59
C HIS A 102 -17.26 20.97 8.51
N ALA A 103 -16.90 20.73 9.77
CA ALA A 103 -16.64 21.79 10.74
C ALA A 103 -15.18 21.77 11.20
N GLY A 104 -14.45 22.85 10.91
CA GLY A 104 -13.05 22.99 11.33
C GLY A 104 -12.43 24.33 10.92
N GLY A 105 -11.32 24.70 11.56
CA GLY A 105 -10.57 25.93 11.28
C GLY A 105 -9.84 25.94 9.93
N LYS A 106 -9.96 24.85 9.15
CA LYS A 106 -9.25 24.60 7.89
C LYS A 106 -9.93 25.24 6.67
N PHE A 107 -11.19 25.71 6.81
CA PHE A 107 -12.01 26.23 5.69
C PHE A 107 -11.98 27.76 5.50
N GLY A 108 -11.11 28.49 6.21
CA GLY A 108 -11.18 29.96 6.27
C GLY A 108 -9.85 30.70 6.18
N GLY A 109 -8.77 30.03 5.75
CA GLY A 109 -7.43 30.62 5.58
C GLY A 109 -6.72 31.12 6.85
N GLY A 110 -7.43 31.26 7.98
CA GLY A 110 -6.88 31.84 9.21
C GLY A 110 -6.26 30.86 10.22
N GLY A 111 -6.64 29.58 10.18
CA GLY A 111 -6.21 28.58 11.17
C GLY A 111 -4.93 27.82 10.80
N TYR A 112 -4.79 27.48 9.51
CA TYR A 112 -3.66 26.75 8.92
C TYR A 112 -3.45 27.27 7.50
N LYS A 113 -2.20 27.57 7.13
CA LYS A 113 -1.82 28.00 5.78
C LYS A 113 -1.57 26.82 4.83
N VAL A 114 -1.20 25.67 5.38
CA VAL A 114 -0.99 24.40 4.68
C VAL A 114 -1.48 23.30 5.61
N SER A 115 -2.35 22.42 5.13
CA SER A 115 -2.83 21.27 5.92
C SER A 115 -3.19 20.09 5.04
N GLY A 116 -3.02 18.87 5.56
CA GLY A 116 -3.44 17.63 4.88
C GLY A 116 -4.96 17.38 5.00
N GLY A 117 -5.58 17.84 6.09
CA GLY A 117 -7.02 17.70 6.31
C GLY A 117 -7.84 18.78 5.59
N LEU A 118 -8.54 18.43 4.51
CA LEU A 118 -9.25 19.43 3.68
C LEU A 118 -10.77 19.44 3.89
N HIS A 119 -11.32 18.34 4.41
CA HIS A 119 -12.76 18.12 4.40
C HIS A 119 -13.44 18.36 5.75
N GLY A 120 -12.66 18.57 6.83
CA GLY A 120 -13.19 18.82 8.17
C GLY A 120 -14.19 17.77 8.67
N VAL A 121 -14.01 16.51 8.27
CA VAL A 121 -14.85 15.38 8.68
C VAL A 121 -14.10 14.37 9.56
N GLY A 122 -12.77 14.29 9.46
CA GLY A 122 -11.94 13.26 10.10
C GLY A 122 -12.27 12.96 11.55
N ALA A 123 -12.05 13.94 12.44
CA ALA A 123 -12.28 13.78 13.88
C ALA A 123 -13.73 13.37 14.22
N SER A 124 -14.71 13.93 13.53
CA SER A 124 -16.13 13.58 13.71
C SER A 124 -16.47 12.17 13.21
N VAL A 125 -15.81 11.69 12.16
CA VAL A 125 -15.93 10.31 11.66
C VAL A 125 -15.32 9.34 12.68
N VAL A 126 -14.14 9.64 13.24
CA VAL A 126 -13.53 8.82 14.29
C VAL A 126 -14.46 8.72 15.50
N ASN A 127 -15.07 9.82 15.93
CA ASN A 127 -16.08 9.80 16.99
C ASN A 127 -17.29 8.94 16.64
N ALA A 128 -17.85 9.10 15.43
CA ALA A 128 -19.00 8.34 14.97
C ALA A 128 -18.75 6.84 14.97
N LEU A 129 -17.55 6.41 14.57
CA LEU A 129 -17.15 5.02 14.39
C LEU A 129 -16.48 4.39 15.63
N SER A 130 -16.47 5.11 16.75
CA SER A 130 -15.94 4.63 18.02
C SER A 130 -17.08 4.23 18.96
N THR A 131 -16.86 3.20 19.78
CA THR A 131 -17.72 2.89 20.94
C THR A 131 -17.73 4.09 21.87
N TRP A 132 -16.54 4.60 22.19
CA TRP A 132 -16.35 5.82 22.95
C TRP A 132 -15.11 6.58 22.45
N LEU A 133 -15.14 7.89 22.62
CA LEU A 133 -14.02 8.79 22.36
C LEU A 133 -13.95 9.83 23.50
N GLU A 134 -12.76 10.08 24.03
CA GLU A 134 -12.52 11.08 25.05
C GLU A 134 -11.43 12.06 24.60
N VAL A 135 -11.70 13.34 24.77
CA VAL A 135 -10.79 14.43 24.43
C VAL A 135 -10.40 15.15 25.70
N THR A 136 -9.11 15.31 25.94
CA THR A 136 -8.55 16.14 27.00
C THR A 136 -7.71 17.26 26.36
N ILE A 137 -7.97 18.51 26.73
CA ILE A 137 -7.29 19.69 26.17
C ILE A 137 -6.55 20.42 27.30
N TYR A 138 -5.28 20.72 27.07
CA TYR A 138 -4.46 21.55 27.97
C TYR A 138 -4.41 22.96 27.38
N LYS A 139 -4.95 23.95 28.10
CA LYS A 139 -5.00 25.34 27.63
C LYS A 139 -5.19 26.32 28.76
N GLU A 140 -4.40 27.40 28.78
CA GLU A 140 -4.54 28.51 29.75
C GLU A 140 -4.54 28.03 31.22
N GLY A 141 -3.62 27.11 31.56
CA GLY A 141 -3.48 26.55 32.90
C GLY A 141 -4.61 25.61 33.34
N LYS A 142 -5.50 25.21 32.44
CA LYS A 142 -6.65 24.35 32.74
C LYS A 142 -6.64 23.08 31.89
N VAL A 143 -7.15 22.01 32.50
CA VAL A 143 -7.40 20.72 31.84
C VAL A 143 -8.89 20.60 31.57
N TYR A 144 -9.27 20.63 30.29
CA TYR A 144 -10.65 20.44 29.84
C TYR A 144 -10.85 19.00 29.39
N ARG A 145 -12.03 18.43 29.64
CA ARG A 145 -12.38 17.07 29.19
C ARG A 145 -13.80 17.00 28.66
N GLN A 146 -13.98 16.22 27.60
CA GLN A 146 -15.28 15.87 27.02
C GLN A 146 -15.26 14.42 26.52
N ARG A 147 -16.35 13.70 26.75
CA ARG A 147 -16.53 12.30 26.33
C ARG A 147 -17.71 12.18 25.38
N TYR A 148 -17.55 11.29 24.42
CA TYR A 148 -18.53 10.94 23.41
C TYR A 148 -18.72 9.43 23.36
N GLU A 149 -19.91 8.99 23.00
CA GLU A 149 -20.22 7.57 22.75
C GLU A 149 -21.01 7.46 21.45
N ARG A 150 -20.47 6.69 20.50
CA ARG A 150 -21.05 6.49 19.16
C ARG A 150 -21.46 7.80 18.47
N GLY A 151 -20.60 8.80 18.53
CA GLY A 151 -20.83 10.13 17.95
C GLY A 151 -21.64 11.11 18.80
N LYS A 152 -22.18 10.70 19.95
CA LYS A 152 -23.04 11.55 20.80
C LYS A 152 -22.27 12.13 21.98
N THR A 153 -22.45 13.42 22.25
CA THR A 153 -21.88 14.09 23.43
C THR A 153 -22.50 13.55 24.73
N MET A 154 -21.68 13.06 25.66
CA MET A 154 -22.17 12.51 26.93
C MET A 154 -22.35 13.58 28.00
N TYR A 155 -21.51 14.61 27.98
CA TYR A 155 -21.61 15.76 28.87
C TYR A 155 -20.96 16.99 28.23
N SER A 156 -21.43 18.19 28.61
CA SER A 156 -20.81 19.46 28.20
C SER A 156 -19.36 19.54 28.65
N LEU A 157 -18.49 20.20 27.89
CA LEU A 157 -17.07 20.41 28.23
C LEU A 157 -16.88 20.83 29.69
N LYS A 158 -16.09 20.07 30.46
CA LYS A 158 -15.80 20.33 31.88
C LYS A 158 -14.33 20.64 32.10
N ILE A 159 -14.04 21.48 33.08
CA ILE A 159 -12.70 21.62 33.64
C ILE A 159 -12.53 20.51 34.67
N VAL A 160 -11.54 19.63 34.48
CA VAL A 160 -11.27 18.47 35.34
C VAL A 160 -10.01 18.61 36.18
N GLY A 161 -9.25 19.69 35.97
CA GLY A 161 -8.04 19.98 36.73
C GLY A 161 -7.33 21.23 36.22
N GLU A 162 -6.18 21.49 36.81
CA GLU A 162 -5.24 22.54 36.43
C GLU A 162 -3.97 21.93 35.84
N CYS A 163 -3.27 22.68 35.01
CA CYS A 163 -1.96 22.32 34.47
C CYS A 163 -1.04 23.53 34.46
N ASP A 164 0.24 23.31 34.18
CA ASP A 164 1.19 24.42 34.00
C ASP A 164 0.69 25.40 32.93
N MET A 165 0.93 26.69 33.13
CA MET A 165 0.44 27.74 32.23
C MET A 165 0.98 27.60 30.80
N GLU A 166 2.22 27.12 30.68
CA GLU A 166 2.91 26.87 29.42
C GLU A 166 2.50 25.54 28.76
N LYS A 167 1.80 24.66 29.49
CA LYS A 167 1.40 23.36 28.95
C LYS A 167 0.18 23.54 28.04
N THR A 168 0.41 23.35 26.75
CA THR A 168 -0.65 23.31 25.73
C THR A 168 -0.66 21.96 25.01
N GLY A 169 -1.80 21.62 24.40
CA GLY A 169 -1.91 20.43 23.56
C GLY A 169 -3.27 19.75 23.65
N THR A 170 -3.42 18.68 22.87
CA THR A 170 -4.61 17.85 22.87
C THR A 170 -4.23 16.39 23.09
N MET A 171 -5.04 15.68 23.87
CA MET A 171 -5.02 14.23 24.00
C MET A 171 -6.38 13.69 23.53
N VAL A 172 -6.37 12.82 22.53
CA VAL A 172 -7.56 12.13 22.04
C VAL A 172 -7.37 10.63 22.28
N THR A 173 -8.29 10.02 23.00
CA THR A 173 -8.34 8.56 23.18
C THR A 173 -9.65 8.03 22.62
N PHE A 174 -9.60 6.97 21.82
CA PHE A 174 -10.79 6.34 21.26
C PHE A 174 -10.69 4.82 21.17
N LEU A 175 -11.85 4.16 21.27
CA LEU A 175 -11.99 2.72 21.08
C LEU A 175 -12.93 2.47 19.89
N PRO A 176 -12.46 1.85 18.80
CA PRO A 176 -13.30 1.51 17.63
C PRO A 176 -14.55 0.70 18.00
N ASP A 177 -15.63 0.86 17.23
CA ASP A 177 -16.89 0.14 17.48
C ASP A 177 -16.88 -1.27 16.85
N PRO A 178 -16.91 -2.36 17.65
CA PRO A 178 -16.92 -3.72 17.12
C PRO A 178 -18.21 -4.07 16.36
N GLU A 179 -19.27 -3.27 16.47
CA GLU A 179 -20.48 -3.45 15.64
C GLU A 179 -20.27 -2.99 14.19
N ILE A 180 -19.23 -2.20 13.93
CA ILE A 180 -18.95 -1.60 12.62
C ILE A 180 -17.79 -2.31 11.93
N PHE A 181 -16.72 -2.60 12.67
CA PHE A 181 -15.49 -3.14 12.10
C PHE A 181 -15.48 -4.67 12.14
N GLU A 182 -14.99 -5.28 11.05
CA GLU A 182 -14.76 -6.73 10.96
C GLU A 182 -13.55 -7.17 11.81
N GLU A 183 -12.59 -6.26 11.96
CA GLU A 183 -11.38 -6.44 12.76
C GLU A 183 -11.19 -5.21 13.66
N THR A 184 -10.88 -5.43 14.93
CA THR A 184 -10.71 -4.37 15.94
C THR A 184 -9.32 -4.34 16.56
N VAL A 185 -8.42 -5.20 16.08
CA VAL A 185 -7.04 -5.28 16.55
C VAL A 185 -6.17 -4.45 15.61
N PHE A 186 -5.52 -3.42 16.15
CA PHE A 186 -4.56 -2.62 15.41
C PHE A 186 -3.26 -3.38 15.15
N ASP A 187 -2.74 -3.28 13.94
CA ASP A 187 -1.41 -3.76 13.59
C ASP A 187 -0.37 -2.66 13.85
N PHE A 188 0.48 -2.88 14.84
CA PHE A 188 1.50 -1.90 15.23
C PHE A 188 2.60 -1.76 14.18
N GLY A 189 2.82 -2.78 13.33
CA GLY A 189 3.70 -2.69 12.16
C GLY A 189 3.27 -1.55 11.25
N THR A 190 2.05 -1.66 10.74
CA THR A 190 1.39 -0.72 9.83
C THR A 190 1.41 0.71 10.37
N LEU A 191 1.11 0.90 11.66
CA LEU A 191 1.19 2.22 12.31
C LEU A 191 2.62 2.79 12.35
N LYS A 192 3.61 1.98 12.75
CA LYS A 192 5.02 2.42 12.78
C LYS A 192 5.48 2.90 11.41
N HIS A 193 5.10 2.20 10.36
CA HIS A 193 5.47 2.57 8.99
C HIS A 193 4.92 3.94 8.63
N ARG A 194 3.63 4.16 8.86
CA ARG A 194 3.01 5.46 8.60
C ARG A 194 3.64 6.60 9.40
N PHE A 195 3.91 6.39 10.69
CA PHE A 195 4.53 7.40 11.54
C PHE A 195 5.96 7.75 11.12
N ARG A 196 6.73 6.76 10.64
CA ARG A 196 8.06 6.98 10.08
C ARG A 196 8.01 7.92 8.87
N GLU A 197 7.08 7.69 7.94
CA GLU A 197 6.92 8.55 6.76
C GLU A 197 6.57 9.99 7.13
N ILE A 198 5.61 10.16 8.05
CA ILE A 198 5.19 11.47 8.54
C ILE A 198 6.38 12.23 9.17
N ALA A 199 7.20 11.54 9.96
CA ALA A 199 8.39 12.12 10.59
C ALA A 199 9.45 12.53 9.54
N PHE A 200 9.62 11.76 8.46
CA PHE A 200 10.50 12.17 7.35
C PHE A 200 9.96 13.40 6.60
N LEU A 201 8.65 13.46 6.36
CA LEU A 201 8.01 14.56 5.63
C LEU A 201 7.94 15.86 6.45
N THR A 202 8.06 15.76 7.78
CA THR A 202 7.95 16.88 8.72
C THR A 202 9.25 17.02 9.51
N LYS A 203 10.23 17.74 8.93
CA LYS A 203 11.55 17.95 9.55
C LYS A 203 11.46 18.39 11.01
N GLY A 204 12.18 17.67 11.87
CA GLY A 204 12.26 17.98 13.31
C GLY A 204 11.03 17.58 14.13
N LEU A 205 9.98 17.01 13.51
CA LEU A 205 8.86 16.44 14.26
C LEU A 205 9.30 15.12 14.91
N LYS A 206 9.12 15.03 16.22
CA LYS A 206 9.31 13.79 16.98
C LYS A 206 7.99 13.05 17.10
N ILE A 207 7.94 11.80 16.65
CA ILE A 207 6.79 10.90 16.87
C ILE A 207 7.23 9.74 17.74
N VAL A 208 6.57 9.54 18.87
CA VAL A 208 6.80 8.42 19.79
C VAL A 208 5.64 7.44 19.65
N ALA A 209 5.91 6.23 19.14
CA ALA A 209 4.91 5.18 18.98
C ALA A 209 5.11 4.10 20.05
N LYS A 210 4.05 3.79 20.79
CA LYS A 210 4.05 2.80 21.89
C LYS A 210 3.01 1.71 21.64
N ASP A 211 3.39 0.45 21.86
CA ASP A 211 2.46 -0.68 21.95
C ASP A 211 2.52 -1.26 23.37
N LYS A 212 1.41 -1.09 24.11
CA LYS A 212 1.29 -1.49 25.52
C LYS A 212 0.60 -2.83 25.71
N ARG A 213 0.34 -3.58 24.62
CA ARG A 213 -0.42 -4.85 24.68
C ARG A 213 0.44 -6.06 25.02
N GLU A 214 1.74 -6.00 24.72
CA GLU A 214 2.70 -7.07 25.05
C GLU A 214 3.24 -6.89 26.48
N GLU A 215 3.76 -7.96 27.11
CA GLU A 215 4.33 -7.89 28.48
C GLU A 215 5.49 -6.90 28.58
N GLU A 216 6.27 -6.76 27.51
CA GLU A 216 7.25 -5.69 27.35
C GLU A 216 6.68 -4.62 26.40
N GLU A 217 6.49 -3.40 26.93
CA GLU A 217 6.06 -2.26 26.13
C GLU A 217 7.05 -2.01 25.00
N LYS A 218 6.56 -1.94 23.77
CA LYS A 218 7.39 -1.57 22.62
C LYS A 218 7.31 -0.08 22.41
N GLU A 219 8.45 0.59 22.50
CA GLU A 219 8.56 2.01 22.16
C GLU A 219 9.47 2.19 20.95
N VAL A 220 9.00 2.99 19.99
CA VAL A 220 9.78 3.40 18.82
C VAL A 220 9.69 4.90 18.66
N VAL A 221 10.83 5.56 18.57
CA VAL A 221 10.94 7.02 18.39
C VAL A 221 11.37 7.32 16.96
N PHE A 222 10.60 8.15 16.28
CA PHE A 222 10.89 8.69 14.95
C PHE A 222 11.23 10.17 15.08
N HIS A 223 12.43 10.57 14.68
CA HIS A 223 12.85 11.98 14.66
C HIS A 223 13.95 12.14 13.60
N TYR A 224 13.66 12.91 12.56
CA TYR A 224 14.52 13.05 11.40
C TYR A 224 14.73 14.52 11.06
N GLU A 225 15.96 15.01 11.19
CA GLU A 225 16.32 16.42 10.97
C GLU A 225 16.59 16.71 9.49
N GLY A 226 17.14 15.73 8.76
CA GLY A 226 17.40 15.76 7.33
C GLY A 226 16.15 15.54 6.46
N GLY A 227 15.01 15.21 7.07
CA GLY A 227 13.71 15.10 6.41
C GLY A 227 13.70 14.10 5.25
N ILE A 228 13.21 14.54 4.08
CA ILE A 228 13.08 13.66 2.90
C ILE A 228 14.42 13.16 2.34
N LYS A 229 15.56 13.77 2.69
CA LYS A 229 16.89 13.19 2.37
C LYS A 229 17.10 11.86 3.10
N GLU A 230 16.81 11.85 4.40
CA GLU A 230 16.89 10.63 5.20
C GLU A 230 15.85 9.61 4.76
N PHE A 231 14.71 10.05 4.21
CA PHE A 231 13.74 9.14 3.61
C PHE A 231 14.30 8.43 2.37
N VAL A 232 14.94 9.15 1.45
CA VAL A 232 15.62 8.54 0.30
C VAL A 232 16.73 7.58 0.76
N GLN A 233 17.50 7.97 1.78
CA GLN A 233 18.53 7.10 2.35
C GLN A 233 17.92 5.81 2.94
N TYR A 234 16.82 5.94 3.68
CA TYR A 234 16.08 4.81 4.25
C TYR A 234 15.55 3.86 3.16
N LEU A 235 14.98 4.40 2.08
CA LEU A 235 14.49 3.60 0.96
C LEU A 235 15.63 2.93 0.18
N ASN A 236 16.80 3.58 0.09
CA ASN A 236 17.98 3.03 -0.56
C ASN A 236 18.79 2.04 0.30
N ARG A 237 18.41 1.76 1.55
CA ARG A 237 19.17 0.85 2.46
C ARG A 237 19.39 -0.55 1.88
N SER A 238 18.47 -0.99 1.02
CA SER A 238 18.49 -2.32 0.38
C SER A 238 19.10 -2.31 -1.04
N ALA A 239 19.63 -1.17 -1.50
CA ALA A 239 20.30 -0.99 -2.78
C ALA A 239 21.71 -0.36 -2.59
N THR A 240 22.52 -0.29 -3.65
CA THR A 240 23.80 0.43 -3.63
C THR A 240 23.66 1.77 -4.33
N PRO A 241 23.81 2.91 -3.63
CA PRO A 241 23.86 4.22 -4.26
C PRO A 241 24.97 4.31 -5.32
N LEU A 242 24.71 4.99 -6.44
CA LEU A 242 25.73 5.21 -7.48
C LEU A 242 26.70 6.35 -7.13
N TYR A 243 26.31 7.20 -6.19
CA TYR A 243 27.07 8.35 -5.69
C TYR A 243 26.60 8.66 -4.26
N GLU A 244 27.48 9.26 -3.45
CA GLU A 244 27.24 9.46 -2.01
C GLU A 244 26.17 10.52 -1.73
N ASP A 245 26.27 11.68 -2.39
CA ASP A 245 25.41 12.83 -2.11
C ASP A 245 23.97 12.64 -2.61
N ILE A 246 23.00 12.74 -1.70
CA ILE A 246 21.57 12.78 -2.06
C ILE A 246 21.25 14.16 -2.62
N MET A 247 20.79 14.20 -3.88
CA MET A 247 20.35 15.45 -4.50
C MET A 247 19.11 15.94 -3.77
N TYR A 248 19.13 17.20 -3.39
CA TYR A 248 18.04 17.82 -2.66
C TYR A 248 17.79 19.23 -3.17
N PHE A 249 16.53 19.48 -3.53
CA PHE A 249 16.10 20.73 -4.10
C PHE A 249 14.90 21.26 -3.32
N GLU A 250 14.95 22.54 -2.97
CA GLU A 250 13.89 23.21 -2.23
C GLU A 250 13.63 24.59 -2.83
N GLY A 251 12.36 24.94 -2.99
CA GLY A 251 11.98 26.26 -3.50
C GLY A 251 10.49 26.52 -3.39
N SER A 252 10.09 27.76 -3.64
CA SER A 252 8.69 28.13 -3.74
C SER A 252 8.42 28.90 -5.03
N ARG A 253 7.33 28.57 -5.69
CA ARG A 253 6.88 29.24 -6.91
C ARG A 253 5.36 29.15 -7.04
N ASP A 254 4.73 30.24 -7.44
CA ASP A 254 3.28 30.32 -7.67
C ASP A 254 2.44 29.84 -6.47
N GLY A 255 2.91 30.12 -5.24
CA GLY A 255 2.23 29.70 -3.99
C GLY A 255 2.43 28.23 -3.62
N VAL A 256 3.17 27.46 -4.41
CA VAL A 256 3.53 26.07 -4.13
C VAL A 256 4.94 26.03 -3.55
N MET A 257 5.11 25.41 -2.38
CA MET A 257 6.44 25.06 -1.87
C MET A 257 6.77 23.64 -2.35
N VAL A 258 7.97 23.46 -2.88
CA VAL A 258 8.46 22.24 -3.49
C VAL A 258 9.71 21.78 -2.75
N GLU A 259 9.72 20.52 -2.37
CA GLU A 259 10.84 19.84 -1.76
C GLU A 259 11.04 18.49 -2.47
N VAL A 260 12.22 18.27 -3.04
CA VAL A 260 12.55 17.06 -3.79
C VAL A 260 13.87 16.51 -3.29
N ALA A 261 13.88 15.22 -2.92
CA ALA A 261 15.11 14.48 -2.67
C ALA A 261 15.18 13.29 -3.63
N MET A 262 16.35 13.02 -4.19
CA MET A 262 16.53 11.88 -5.08
C MET A 262 17.97 11.37 -5.12
N GLN A 263 18.11 10.08 -5.39
CA GLN A 263 19.40 9.42 -5.57
C GLN A 263 19.24 8.19 -6.46
N HIS A 264 20.17 8.03 -7.41
CA HIS A 264 20.22 6.82 -8.23
C HIS A 264 21.00 5.71 -7.50
N ASN A 265 20.55 4.47 -7.67
CA ASN A 265 21.16 3.27 -7.13
C ASN A 265 21.43 2.24 -8.25
N ASP A 266 21.92 1.05 -7.90
CA ASP A 266 22.24 -0.04 -8.82
C ASP A 266 21.04 -0.91 -9.24
N ALA A 267 19.83 -0.63 -8.72
CA ALA A 267 18.62 -1.33 -9.09
C ALA A 267 18.12 -0.93 -10.49
N TYR A 268 17.16 -1.71 -10.99
CA TYR A 268 16.52 -1.52 -12.29
C TYR A 268 15.12 -0.90 -12.19
N THR A 269 14.58 -0.73 -10.99
CA THR A 269 13.23 -0.21 -10.73
C THR A 269 13.24 1.27 -10.41
N GLU A 270 12.24 2.02 -10.86
CA GLU A 270 11.97 3.41 -10.46
C GLU A 270 11.11 3.38 -9.18
N ASN A 271 11.58 4.03 -8.12
CA ASN A 271 10.87 4.19 -6.85
C ASN A 271 10.61 5.69 -6.63
N THR A 272 9.54 6.22 -7.23
CA THR A 272 9.20 7.65 -7.16
C THR A 272 7.89 7.85 -6.40
N TYR A 273 7.94 8.56 -5.28
CA TYR A 273 6.79 8.78 -4.40
C TYR A 273 6.44 10.27 -4.33
N GLY A 274 5.14 10.56 -4.48
CA GLY A 274 4.60 11.91 -4.43
C GLY A 274 3.83 12.17 -3.15
N PHE A 275 4.01 13.36 -2.58
CA PHE A 275 3.31 13.82 -1.40
C PHE A 275 2.78 15.24 -1.60
N VAL A 276 1.56 15.50 -1.15
CA VAL A 276 0.92 16.80 -1.15
C VAL A 276 0.41 17.08 0.26
N ASN A 277 0.96 18.09 0.94
CA ASN A 277 0.64 18.40 2.34
C ASN A 277 0.73 17.17 3.26
N ASN A 278 1.80 16.38 3.13
CA ASN A 278 2.05 15.11 3.83
C ASN A 278 1.09 13.95 3.51
N ILE A 279 0.17 14.14 2.56
CA ILE A 279 -0.70 13.08 2.05
C ILE A 279 0.01 12.41 0.87
N THR A 280 0.03 11.09 0.85
CA THR A 280 0.57 10.33 -0.29
C THR A 280 -0.34 10.48 -1.51
N THR A 281 0.25 10.54 -2.70
CA THR A 281 -0.48 10.52 -3.97
C THR A 281 -0.02 9.30 -4.79
N PRO A 282 -0.60 8.11 -4.56
CA PRO A 282 -0.13 6.87 -5.18
C PRO A 282 -0.30 6.84 -6.70
N GLU A 283 -1.33 7.49 -7.23
CA GLU A 283 -1.53 7.68 -8.67
C GLU A 283 -0.72 8.87 -9.24
N GLY A 284 0.04 9.55 -8.39
CA GLY A 284 0.85 10.72 -8.73
C GLY A 284 0.02 11.97 -8.94
N GLY A 285 0.17 12.61 -10.09
CA GLY A 285 -0.51 13.86 -10.41
C GLY A 285 0.41 14.89 -11.04
N THR A 286 -0.04 16.14 -11.05
CA THR A 286 0.62 17.26 -11.73
C THR A 286 2.04 17.53 -11.23
N HIS A 287 2.31 17.39 -9.92
CA HIS A 287 3.64 17.52 -9.32
C HIS A 287 4.62 16.45 -9.81
N ILE A 288 4.20 15.17 -9.85
CA ILE A 288 5.03 14.07 -10.38
C ILE A 288 5.29 14.25 -11.88
N MET A 289 4.29 14.70 -12.65
CA MET A 289 4.48 15.02 -14.06
C MET A 289 5.50 16.16 -14.26
N GLY A 290 5.47 17.19 -13.41
CA GLY A 290 6.46 18.27 -13.41
C GLY A 290 7.87 17.75 -13.17
N PHE A 291 8.06 16.95 -12.12
CA PHE A 291 9.33 16.31 -11.79
C PHE A 291 9.88 15.44 -12.94
N ARG A 292 9.04 14.56 -13.51
CA ARG A 292 9.43 13.68 -14.62
C ARG A 292 9.87 14.46 -15.86
N ASN A 293 9.19 15.55 -16.19
CA ASN A 293 9.57 16.41 -17.31
C ASN A 293 10.90 17.12 -17.04
N ALA A 294 11.06 17.72 -15.86
CA ALA A 294 12.26 18.44 -15.47
C ALA A 294 13.51 17.57 -15.53
N ILE A 295 13.47 16.37 -14.95
CA ILE A 295 14.59 15.42 -15.01
C ILE A 295 14.91 15.06 -16.46
N THR A 296 13.91 14.62 -17.22
CA THR A 296 14.12 14.14 -18.58
C THR A 296 14.75 15.21 -19.46
N LYS A 297 14.24 16.44 -19.38
CA LYS A 297 14.75 17.59 -20.14
C LYS A 297 16.16 17.97 -19.69
N THR A 298 16.36 18.20 -18.39
CA THR A 298 17.62 18.75 -17.85
C THR A 298 18.80 17.80 -18.08
N PHE A 299 18.61 16.49 -17.88
CA PHE A 299 19.67 15.51 -18.15
C PHE A 299 20.02 15.42 -19.64
N ASN A 300 19.03 15.44 -20.54
CA ASN A 300 19.29 15.43 -21.98
C ASN A 300 20.03 16.71 -22.43
N ASP A 301 19.58 17.88 -21.97
CA ASP A 301 20.21 19.16 -22.29
C ASP A 301 21.67 19.19 -21.79
N TYR A 302 21.92 18.74 -20.56
CA TYR A 302 23.27 18.62 -20.00
C TYR A 302 24.13 17.61 -20.78
N ALA A 303 23.59 16.44 -21.11
CA ALA A 303 24.31 15.39 -21.85
C ALA A 303 24.72 15.85 -23.25
N ARG A 304 23.88 16.62 -23.94
CA ARG A 304 24.17 17.24 -25.24
C ARG A 304 25.25 18.32 -25.12
N LYS A 305 25.06 19.27 -24.20
CA LYS A 305 25.98 20.39 -23.95
C LYS A 305 27.40 19.92 -23.64
N ASN A 306 27.51 18.84 -22.85
CA ASN A 306 28.78 18.27 -22.42
C ASN A 306 29.29 17.11 -23.30
N LYS A 307 28.66 16.85 -24.45
CA LYS A 307 29.04 15.81 -25.44
C LYS A 307 29.11 14.40 -24.84
N LEU A 308 28.33 14.13 -23.79
CA LEU A 308 28.15 12.79 -23.24
C LEU A 308 27.24 11.92 -24.13
N LEU A 309 26.37 12.57 -24.90
CA LEU A 309 25.52 11.97 -25.93
C LEU A 309 25.88 12.57 -27.30
N LYS A 310 26.25 11.75 -28.28
CA LYS A 310 26.66 12.23 -29.62
C LYS A 310 25.45 12.75 -30.39
N GLU A 311 25.59 13.79 -31.23
CA GLU A 311 24.48 14.36 -32.02
C GLU A 311 23.70 13.33 -32.85
N SER A 312 24.35 12.25 -33.30
CA SER A 312 23.71 11.15 -34.04
C SER A 312 22.89 10.18 -33.18
N GLU A 313 23.11 10.15 -31.87
CA GLU A 313 22.41 9.28 -30.93
C GLU A 313 21.05 9.88 -30.55
N GLN A 314 20.04 9.03 -30.31
CA GLN A 314 18.73 9.49 -29.87
C GLN A 314 18.78 10.00 -28.43
N ASN A 315 17.92 10.97 -28.09
CA ASN A 315 17.77 11.41 -26.71
C ASN A 315 17.35 10.24 -25.81
N LEU A 316 17.81 10.30 -24.56
CA LEU A 316 17.41 9.37 -23.52
C LEU A 316 15.94 9.62 -23.19
N SER A 317 15.14 8.56 -23.09
CA SER A 317 13.78 8.69 -22.61
C SER A 317 13.75 8.94 -21.10
N GLY A 318 12.62 9.39 -20.58
CA GLY A 318 12.48 9.59 -19.15
C GLY A 318 12.62 8.31 -18.34
N GLU A 319 12.20 7.17 -18.88
CA GLU A 319 12.37 5.86 -18.23
C GLU A 319 13.85 5.45 -18.14
N ASP A 320 14.62 5.70 -19.21
CA ASP A 320 16.05 5.38 -19.24
C ASP A 320 16.82 6.18 -18.16
N ILE A 321 16.37 7.41 -17.88
CA ILE A 321 16.98 8.27 -16.84
C ILE A 321 16.56 7.83 -15.44
N ARG A 322 15.29 7.44 -15.26
CA ARG A 322 14.75 7.08 -13.93
C ARG A 322 15.00 5.62 -13.53
N GLU A 323 15.67 4.82 -14.35
CA GLU A 323 16.05 3.45 -14.00
C GLU A 323 16.94 3.42 -12.73
N GLY A 324 16.45 2.79 -11.66
CA GLY A 324 17.10 2.77 -10.36
C GLY A 324 17.14 4.14 -9.68
N LEU A 325 16.19 5.02 -9.98
CA LEU A 325 16.01 6.28 -9.25
C LEU A 325 15.06 6.07 -8.08
N THR A 326 15.52 6.42 -6.88
CA THR A 326 14.66 6.63 -5.72
C THR A 326 14.44 8.13 -5.54
N ALA A 327 13.19 8.57 -5.51
CA ALA A 327 12.85 9.99 -5.40
C ALA A 327 11.62 10.22 -4.52
N ILE A 328 11.68 11.26 -3.69
CA ILE A 328 10.59 11.80 -2.88
C ILE A 328 10.28 13.20 -3.38
N ILE A 329 9.03 13.43 -3.81
CA ILE A 329 8.54 14.73 -4.27
C ILE A 329 7.45 15.17 -3.30
N SER A 330 7.78 16.11 -2.41
CA SER A 330 6.83 16.70 -1.48
C SER A 330 6.48 18.10 -1.92
N VAL A 331 5.19 18.38 -2.09
CA VAL A 331 4.69 19.72 -2.36
C VAL A 331 3.75 20.17 -1.25
N LYS A 332 3.82 21.46 -0.91
CA LYS A 332 2.90 22.09 0.04
C LYS A 332 2.12 23.19 -0.67
N ILE A 333 0.79 23.08 -0.64
CA ILE A 333 -0.16 23.92 -1.37
C ILE A 333 -1.29 24.31 -0.40
N GLU A 334 -1.75 25.56 -0.49
CA GLU A 334 -2.82 26.09 0.37
C GLU A 334 -4.19 25.46 0.05
N ASP A 335 -4.56 25.36 -1.23
CA ASP A 335 -5.82 24.76 -1.71
C ASP A 335 -5.56 23.59 -2.68
N PRO A 336 -5.17 22.41 -2.17
CA PRO A 336 -4.95 21.23 -3.01
C PRO A 336 -6.27 20.65 -3.52
N GLN A 337 -6.33 20.42 -4.83
CA GLN A 337 -7.44 19.85 -5.58
C GLN A 337 -7.05 18.44 -6.04
N PHE A 338 -7.74 17.43 -5.52
CA PHE A 338 -7.51 16.03 -5.89
C PHE A 338 -8.56 15.53 -6.87
N GLU A 339 -8.18 14.60 -7.74
CA GLU A 339 -9.09 13.84 -8.59
C GLU A 339 -9.85 12.80 -7.72
N GLY A 340 -10.82 13.27 -6.92
CA GLY A 340 -11.67 12.44 -6.07
C GLY A 340 -11.34 12.48 -4.57
N GLN A 341 -12.23 11.87 -3.77
CA GLN A 341 -12.19 11.94 -2.30
C GLN A 341 -11.00 11.18 -1.68
N THR A 342 -10.55 10.11 -2.32
CA THR A 342 -9.45 9.25 -1.85
C THR A 342 -8.07 9.91 -1.96
N LYS A 343 -8.01 11.16 -2.44
CA LYS A 343 -6.80 12.00 -2.56
C LYS A 343 -5.63 11.32 -3.31
N GLN A 344 -5.93 10.39 -4.21
CA GLN A 344 -4.93 9.55 -4.86
C GLN A 344 -4.07 10.31 -5.88
N LYS A 345 -4.62 11.36 -6.49
CA LYS A 345 -3.99 12.11 -7.58
C LYS A 345 -4.21 13.60 -7.50
N LEU A 346 -3.14 14.38 -7.63
CA LEU A 346 -3.18 15.84 -7.60
C LEU A 346 -3.59 16.43 -8.98
N GLY A 347 -4.53 17.37 -8.96
CA GLY A 347 -5.06 18.07 -10.13
C GLY A 347 -4.59 19.52 -10.31
N ASN A 348 -3.98 20.17 -9.31
CA ASN A 348 -3.51 21.56 -9.38
C ASN A 348 -2.49 21.77 -10.51
N SER A 349 -2.83 22.56 -11.52
CA SER A 349 -1.98 22.78 -12.69
C SER A 349 -0.68 23.54 -12.38
N GLU A 350 -0.73 24.45 -11.41
CA GLU A 350 0.36 25.26 -10.89
C GLU A 350 1.47 24.43 -10.25
N ALA A 351 1.12 23.30 -9.63
CA ALA A 351 2.09 22.38 -9.02
C ALA A 351 3.05 21.79 -10.06
N ARG A 352 2.57 21.52 -11.29
CA ARG A 352 3.41 21.05 -12.39
C ARG A 352 4.48 22.08 -12.74
N GLY A 353 4.07 23.32 -12.92
CA GLY A 353 4.97 24.42 -13.29
C GLY A 353 5.97 24.73 -12.18
N ALA A 354 5.51 24.78 -10.93
CA ALA A 354 6.37 25.03 -9.78
C ALA A 354 7.47 23.96 -9.64
N VAL A 355 7.08 22.68 -9.65
CA VAL A 355 8.04 21.56 -9.53
C VAL A 355 9.01 21.54 -10.71
N ASP A 356 8.52 21.68 -11.95
CA ASP A 356 9.37 21.64 -13.13
C ASP A 356 10.47 22.71 -13.07
N ASN A 357 10.10 23.94 -12.73
CA ASN A 357 11.04 25.06 -12.65
C ASN A 357 12.06 24.92 -11.50
N VAL A 358 11.61 24.56 -10.30
CA VAL A 358 12.49 24.41 -9.12
C VAL A 358 13.50 23.30 -9.38
N VAL A 359 13.04 22.15 -9.86
CA VAL A 359 13.88 20.99 -10.13
C VAL A 359 14.84 21.27 -11.28
N SER A 360 14.38 21.78 -12.43
CA SER A 360 15.28 22.06 -13.56
C SER A 360 16.38 23.05 -13.22
N SER A 361 16.05 24.15 -12.55
CA SER A 361 17.03 25.19 -12.23
C SER A 361 18.12 24.68 -11.27
N GLN A 362 17.71 23.97 -10.21
CA GLN A 362 18.67 23.47 -9.21
C GLN A 362 19.43 22.25 -9.70
N LEU A 363 18.79 21.37 -10.49
CA LEU A 363 19.44 20.23 -11.10
C LEU A 363 20.50 20.67 -12.11
N GLU A 364 20.25 21.69 -12.92
CA GLU A 364 21.27 22.23 -13.83
C GLU A 364 22.51 22.71 -13.05
N ILE A 365 22.30 23.50 -11.99
CA ILE A 365 23.39 23.98 -11.11
C ILE A 365 24.14 22.80 -10.50
N TYR A 366 23.42 21.79 -10.00
CA TYR A 366 24.02 20.60 -9.38
C TYR A 366 24.88 19.82 -10.37
N LEU A 367 24.40 19.59 -11.59
CA LEU A 367 25.14 18.83 -12.61
C LEU A 367 26.41 19.56 -13.06
N GLU A 368 26.36 20.88 -13.20
CA GLU A 368 27.54 21.71 -13.52
C GLU A 368 28.58 21.69 -12.37
N GLN A 369 28.14 21.64 -11.12
CA GLN A 369 29.01 21.52 -9.95
C GLN A 369 29.55 20.10 -9.74
N ASN A 370 28.82 19.08 -10.19
CA ASN A 370 29.15 17.67 -10.00
C ASN A 370 29.23 16.87 -11.33
N PRO A 371 30.19 17.18 -12.24
CA PRO A 371 30.26 16.53 -13.55
C PRO A 371 30.48 15.02 -13.48
N ALA A 372 31.16 14.52 -12.45
CA ALA A 372 31.39 13.09 -12.25
C ALA A 372 30.08 12.34 -12.00
N VAL A 373 29.20 12.89 -11.17
CA VAL A 373 27.86 12.33 -10.89
C VAL A 373 27.01 12.34 -12.15
N ALA A 374 27.00 13.48 -12.87
CA ALA A 374 26.27 13.59 -14.13
C ALA A 374 26.70 12.53 -15.15
N LYS A 375 28.00 12.29 -15.28
CA LYS A 375 28.55 11.26 -16.17
C LYS A 375 28.08 9.85 -15.78
N ILE A 376 28.15 9.49 -14.49
CA ILE A 376 27.71 8.17 -13.98
C ILE A 376 26.24 7.93 -14.34
N ILE A 377 25.38 8.93 -14.12
CA ILE A 377 23.94 8.82 -14.41
C ILE A 377 23.71 8.63 -15.91
N VAL A 378 24.30 9.48 -16.76
CA VAL A 378 24.14 9.41 -18.21
C VAL A 378 24.65 8.07 -18.77
N GLU A 379 25.78 7.57 -18.28
CA GLU A 379 26.31 6.25 -18.67
C GLU A 379 25.36 5.11 -18.30
N LYS A 380 24.77 5.14 -17.09
CA LYS A 380 23.74 4.18 -16.69
C LYS A 380 22.51 4.27 -17.61
N SER A 381 22.04 5.48 -17.89
CA SER A 381 20.87 5.69 -18.76
C SER A 381 21.11 5.20 -20.19
N ILE A 382 22.32 5.35 -20.74
CA ILE A 382 22.68 4.79 -22.05
C ILE A 382 22.64 3.26 -22.03
N LEU A 383 23.09 2.63 -20.94
CA LEU A 383 22.99 1.17 -20.78
C LEU A 383 21.53 0.70 -20.69
N SER A 384 20.70 1.43 -19.95
CA SER A 384 19.25 1.19 -19.86
C SER A 384 18.60 1.29 -21.24
N GLN A 385 18.86 2.38 -21.98
CA GLN A 385 18.35 2.58 -23.34
C GLN A 385 18.74 1.43 -24.28
N ARG A 386 20.00 0.98 -24.24
CA ARG A 386 20.46 -0.16 -25.05
C ARG A 386 19.76 -1.46 -24.67
N ALA A 387 19.54 -1.71 -23.39
CA ALA A 387 18.81 -2.89 -22.90
C ALA A 387 17.34 -2.85 -23.35
N ARG A 388 16.69 -1.69 -23.26
CA ARG A 388 15.31 -1.47 -23.72
C ARG A 388 15.18 -1.66 -25.24
N ASP A 389 16.09 -1.11 -26.02
CA ASP A 389 16.14 -1.31 -27.47
C ASP A 389 16.36 -2.78 -27.86
N ALA A 390 17.22 -3.49 -27.13
CA ALA A 390 17.44 -4.93 -27.31
C ALA A 390 16.16 -5.73 -26.97
N ALA A 391 15.48 -5.39 -25.87
CA ALA A 391 14.21 -5.99 -25.49
C ALA A 391 13.13 -5.73 -26.55
N ARG A 392 13.00 -4.49 -27.05
CA ARG A 392 12.05 -4.14 -28.13
C ARG A 392 12.31 -4.97 -29.39
N LYS A 393 13.58 -5.08 -29.83
CA LYS A 393 13.96 -5.92 -30.98
C LYS A 393 13.62 -7.40 -30.76
N ALA A 394 13.91 -7.94 -29.58
CA ALA A 394 13.57 -9.32 -29.23
C ALA A 394 12.06 -9.57 -29.23
N ARG A 395 11.27 -8.60 -28.75
CA ARG A 395 9.79 -8.64 -28.81
C ARG A 395 9.29 -8.61 -30.24
N GLU A 396 9.76 -7.68 -31.08
CA GLU A 396 9.33 -7.56 -32.49
C GLU A 396 9.62 -8.84 -33.29
N LEU A 397 10.80 -9.44 -33.10
CA LEU A 397 11.17 -10.73 -33.68
C LEU A 397 10.19 -11.85 -33.26
N THR A 398 9.74 -11.83 -32.01
CA THR A 398 8.77 -12.81 -31.48
C THR A 398 7.37 -12.58 -32.03
N ARG A 399 6.92 -11.32 -32.10
CA ARG A 399 5.59 -10.93 -32.64
C ARG A 399 5.47 -11.22 -34.14
N ARG A 400 6.55 -11.02 -34.90
CA ARG A 400 6.59 -11.40 -36.33
C ARG A 400 6.49 -12.91 -36.53
N LYS A 401 7.10 -13.71 -35.64
CA LYS A 401 6.92 -15.17 -35.66
C LYS A 401 5.49 -15.58 -35.30
N SER A 402 4.88 -14.97 -34.27
CA SER A 402 3.50 -15.30 -33.87
C SER A 402 2.43 -14.82 -34.86
N ALA A 403 2.66 -13.73 -35.60
CA ALA A 403 1.73 -13.26 -36.63
C ALA A 403 1.61 -14.24 -37.82
N LEU A 404 2.66 -15.03 -38.08
CA LEU A 404 2.67 -16.09 -39.08
C LEU A 404 2.09 -17.42 -38.56
N GLU A 405 2.08 -17.66 -37.25
CA GLU A 405 1.63 -18.91 -36.60
C GLU A 405 0.28 -18.81 -35.86
N GLY A 406 -0.39 -17.65 -35.90
CA GLY A 406 -1.52 -17.34 -35.01
C GLY A 406 -1.03 -17.10 -33.57
N MET A 407 -1.85 -16.47 -32.71
CA MET A 407 -1.52 -16.35 -31.28
C MET A 407 -1.48 -17.74 -30.64
N SER A 408 -0.36 -18.44 -30.74
CA SER A 408 -0.18 -19.74 -30.13
C SER A 408 -0.08 -19.53 -28.62
N LEU A 409 -1.05 -20.10 -27.91
CA LEU A 409 -0.99 -20.20 -26.46
C LEU A 409 0.26 -20.98 -26.06
N PRO A 410 0.81 -20.73 -24.86
CA PRO A 410 1.97 -21.49 -24.39
C PRO A 410 1.70 -22.99 -24.49
N GLY A 411 2.59 -23.77 -25.09
CA GLY A 411 2.35 -25.21 -25.33
C GLY A 411 2.10 -26.04 -24.05
N LYS A 412 2.48 -25.51 -22.89
CA LYS A 412 2.23 -26.10 -21.57
C LYS A 412 0.90 -25.68 -20.93
N LEU A 413 0.24 -24.64 -21.44
CA LEU A 413 -1.04 -24.16 -20.92
C LEU A 413 -2.14 -25.15 -21.30
N ALA A 414 -2.84 -25.69 -20.29
CA ALA A 414 -4.08 -26.41 -20.50
C ALA A 414 -5.26 -25.42 -20.38
N ASP A 415 -5.67 -24.85 -21.51
CA ASP A 415 -6.71 -23.81 -21.55
C ASP A 415 -8.12 -24.32 -21.18
N CYS A 416 -9.02 -23.40 -20.85
CA CYS A 416 -10.46 -23.64 -20.65
C CYS A 416 -11.25 -23.40 -21.95
N VAL A 417 -12.46 -23.98 -22.00
CA VAL A 417 -13.34 -23.89 -23.17
C VAL A 417 -14.03 -22.53 -23.25
N ASP A 418 -14.53 -22.04 -22.11
CA ASP A 418 -15.20 -20.74 -22.03
C ASP A 418 -14.20 -19.60 -22.32
N LYS A 419 -14.72 -18.55 -22.95
CA LYS A 419 -13.97 -17.35 -23.36
C LYS A 419 -14.42 -16.11 -22.63
N ASP A 420 -15.46 -16.19 -21.79
CA ASP A 420 -15.88 -15.13 -20.89
C ASP A 420 -14.89 -15.01 -19.71
N PRO A 421 -14.05 -13.95 -19.67
CA PRO A 421 -13.00 -13.83 -18.65
C PRO A 421 -13.55 -13.81 -17.22
N SER A 422 -14.80 -13.35 -17.03
CA SER A 422 -15.45 -13.25 -15.72
C SER A 422 -15.75 -14.60 -15.07
N LYS A 423 -15.90 -15.64 -15.89
CA LYS A 423 -16.12 -17.03 -15.45
C LYS A 423 -14.85 -17.85 -15.44
N CYS A 424 -13.83 -17.39 -16.17
CA CYS A 424 -12.60 -18.13 -16.38
C CYS A 424 -11.57 -17.84 -15.29
N GLU A 425 -10.88 -18.89 -14.87
CA GLU A 425 -9.80 -18.84 -13.89
C GLU A 425 -8.59 -19.62 -14.36
N ILE A 426 -7.40 -19.20 -13.92
CA ILE A 426 -6.13 -19.86 -14.24
C ILE A 426 -5.40 -20.23 -12.96
N TYR A 427 -4.99 -21.49 -12.85
CA TYR A 427 -4.14 -21.98 -11.77
C TYR A 427 -2.69 -22.02 -12.23
N ILE A 428 -1.83 -21.34 -11.49
CA ILE A 428 -0.38 -21.40 -11.63
C ILE A 428 0.11 -22.45 -10.63
N VAL A 429 0.68 -23.54 -11.13
CA VAL A 429 1.04 -24.71 -10.32
C VAL A 429 2.53 -25.01 -10.39
N GLU A 430 3.07 -25.49 -9.28
CA GLU A 430 4.46 -25.90 -9.18
C GLU A 430 4.69 -27.28 -9.82
N GLY A 431 5.43 -27.32 -10.92
CA GLY A 431 5.87 -28.56 -11.56
C GLY A 431 4.82 -29.25 -12.44
N ASP A 432 5.32 -30.19 -13.25
CA ASP A 432 4.48 -30.99 -14.15
C ASP A 432 3.68 -32.05 -13.38
N SER A 433 4.08 -32.43 -12.16
CA SER A 433 3.38 -33.41 -11.31
C SER A 433 2.06 -32.84 -10.77
N ALA A 434 2.12 -31.74 -10.02
CA ALA A 434 0.91 -31.05 -9.56
C ALA A 434 0.06 -30.56 -10.75
N GLY A 435 0.71 -30.14 -11.84
CA GLY A 435 0.03 -29.79 -13.10
C GLY A 435 -0.75 -30.94 -13.74
N GLY A 436 -0.26 -32.17 -13.65
CA GLY A 436 -0.96 -33.38 -14.12
C GLY A 436 -2.23 -33.67 -13.31
N SER A 437 -2.13 -33.66 -11.98
CA SER A 437 -3.27 -33.84 -11.08
C SER A 437 -4.31 -32.74 -11.27
N ALA A 438 -3.88 -31.48 -11.26
CA ALA A 438 -4.77 -30.33 -11.46
C ALA A 438 -5.45 -30.35 -12.84
N LYS A 439 -4.74 -30.73 -13.91
CA LYS A 439 -5.32 -30.85 -15.26
C LYS A 439 -6.41 -31.92 -15.34
N THR A 440 -6.31 -32.96 -14.52
CA THR A 440 -7.28 -34.06 -14.46
C THR A 440 -8.48 -33.67 -13.58
N ALA A 441 -8.23 -33.02 -12.45
CA ALA A 441 -9.24 -32.57 -11.49
C ALA A 441 -10.13 -31.43 -12.02
N ARG A 442 -9.57 -30.52 -12.80
CA ARG A 442 -10.23 -29.25 -13.17
C ARG A 442 -11.56 -29.40 -13.89
N SER A 443 -12.39 -28.37 -13.75
CA SER A 443 -13.47 -28.11 -14.69
C SER A 443 -12.89 -27.55 -16.00
N ARG A 444 -12.91 -28.35 -17.07
CA ARG A 444 -12.41 -27.93 -18.39
C ARG A 444 -13.18 -26.76 -18.99
N ALA A 445 -14.41 -26.51 -18.52
CA ALA A 445 -15.24 -25.42 -18.98
C ALA A 445 -14.62 -24.06 -18.62
N THR A 446 -14.20 -23.87 -17.37
CA THR A 446 -13.85 -22.55 -16.82
C THR A 446 -12.45 -22.44 -16.24
N GLN A 447 -11.76 -23.55 -15.97
CA GLN A 447 -10.46 -23.53 -15.28
C GLN A 447 -9.32 -23.88 -16.22
N ALA A 448 -8.31 -23.03 -16.34
CA ALA A 448 -7.07 -23.28 -17.07
C ALA A 448 -5.92 -23.61 -16.11
N ILE A 449 -4.96 -24.42 -16.54
CA ILE A 449 -3.79 -24.81 -15.73
C ILE A 449 -2.50 -24.42 -16.46
N LEU A 450 -1.65 -23.66 -15.77
CA LEU A 450 -0.32 -23.29 -16.24
C LEU A 450 0.75 -23.85 -15.28
N PRO A 451 1.36 -25.00 -15.62
CA PRO A 451 2.46 -25.55 -14.84
C PRO A 451 3.74 -24.74 -15.04
N LEU A 452 4.44 -24.50 -13.94
CA LEU A 452 5.74 -23.86 -13.92
C LEU A 452 6.85 -24.88 -13.70
N ARG A 453 8.02 -24.64 -14.30
CA ARG A 453 9.19 -25.52 -14.14
C ARG A 453 10.27 -24.85 -13.31
N GLY A 454 10.53 -25.42 -12.13
CA GLY A 454 11.53 -24.92 -11.20
C GLY A 454 11.16 -23.56 -10.61
N LYS A 455 12.13 -22.93 -9.95
CA LYS A 455 11.96 -21.60 -9.35
C LYS A 455 11.94 -20.53 -10.46
N ILE A 456 11.01 -19.59 -10.33
CA ILE A 456 10.89 -18.47 -11.26
C ILE A 456 12.11 -17.56 -11.14
N LEU A 457 12.49 -16.91 -12.24
CA LEU A 457 13.50 -15.87 -12.22
C LEU A 457 13.08 -14.76 -11.25
N ASN A 458 13.94 -14.44 -10.29
CA ASN A 458 13.75 -13.27 -9.45
C ASN A 458 13.88 -11.99 -10.30
N VAL A 459 12.74 -11.35 -10.53
CA VAL A 459 12.64 -10.17 -11.40
C VAL A 459 13.19 -8.90 -10.77
N GLU A 460 13.29 -8.84 -9.43
CA GLU A 460 13.85 -7.69 -8.71
C GLU A 460 15.33 -7.47 -9.06
N LYS A 461 16.05 -8.57 -9.34
CA LYS A 461 17.49 -8.58 -9.67
C LYS A 461 17.78 -8.66 -11.16
N ALA A 462 16.74 -8.75 -11.99
CA ALA A 462 16.89 -9.05 -13.40
C ALA A 462 16.60 -7.83 -14.27
N ARG A 463 17.41 -7.65 -15.30
CA ARG A 463 17.17 -6.67 -16.35
C ARG A 463 15.97 -7.06 -17.21
N LEU A 464 15.31 -6.07 -17.79
CA LEU A 464 14.16 -6.26 -18.68
C LEU A 464 14.42 -7.29 -19.79
N ASP A 465 15.55 -7.22 -20.48
CA ASP A 465 15.89 -8.16 -21.56
C ASP A 465 15.94 -9.63 -21.09
N LYS A 466 16.50 -9.88 -19.90
CA LYS A 466 16.52 -11.23 -19.29
C LYS A 466 15.13 -11.69 -18.88
N ILE A 467 14.31 -10.79 -18.34
CA ILE A 467 12.92 -11.06 -17.97
C ILE A 467 12.12 -11.45 -19.22
N TYR A 468 12.22 -10.65 -20.29
CA TYR A 468 11.59 -10.96 -21.57
C TYR A 468 12.17 -12.20 -22.23
N ALA A 469 13.40 -12.63 -21.94
CA ALA A 469 13.96 -13.84 -22.50
C ALA A 469 13.48 -15.11 -21.77
N ASN A 470 13.07 -14.99 -20.49
CA ASN A 470 12.67 -16.11 -19.66
C ASN A 470 11.39 -16.81 -20.17
N ALA A 471 11.45 -18.13 -20.35
CA ALA A 471 10.35 -18.91 -20.92
C ALA A 471 9.10 -18.97 -20.03
N GLU A 472 9.28 -19.04 -18.70
CA GLU A 472 8.19 -19.12 -17.73
C GLU A 472 7.42 -17.79 -17.67
N ILE A 473 8.14 -16.67 -17.63
CA ILE A 473 7.56 -15.33 -17.66
C ILE A 473 6.85 -15.07 -18.99
N LYS A 474 7.46 -15.42 -20.14
CA LYS A 474 6.78 -15.34 -21.45
C LYS A 474 5.48 -16.15 -21.48
N ALA A 475 5.49 -17.34 -20.88
CA ALA A 475 4.31 -18.20 -20.83
C ALA A 475 3.19 -17.54 -20.02
N MET A 476 3.50 -16.94 -18.86
CA MET A 476 2.52 -16.21 -18.05
C MET A 476 1.94 -14.99 -18.78
N ILE A 477 2.80 -14.14 -19.37
CA ILE A 477 2.36 -12.95 -20.12
C ILE A 477 1.43 -13.34 -21.27
N THR A 478 1.81 -14.36 -22.05
CA THR A 478 1.00 -14.87 -23.16
C THR A 478 -0.30 -15.51 -22.65
N ALA A 479 -0.26 -16.23 -21.53
CA ALA A 479 -1.45 -16.83 -20.94
C ALA A 479 -2.45 -15.78 -20.47
N PHE A 480 -2.03 -14.75 -19.74
CA PHE A 480 -2.93 -13.69 -19.25
C PHE A 480 -3.47 -12.82 -20.39
N GLY A 481 -2.66 -12.58 -21.43
CA GLY A 481 -3.07 -11.83 -22.62
C GLY A 481 -2.98 -10.30 -22.47
N THR A 482 -2.60 -9.81 -21.28
CA THR A 482 -2.57 -8.39 -20.95
C THR A 482 -1.35 -7.65 -21.48
N GLY A 483 -0.26 -8.34 -21.83
CA GLY A 483 1.05 -7.68 -21.99
C GLY A 483 1.64 -7.26 -20.64
N ILE A 484 2.71 -6.45 -20.65
CA ILE A 484 3.39 -5.89 -19.46
C ILE A 484 3.94 -4.49 -19.72
N HIS A 485 4.12 -3.70 -18.66
CA HIS A 485 4.57 -2.29 -18.71
C HIS A 485 3.77 -1.45 -19.71
N GLU A 486 4.43 -0.79 -20.69
CA GLU A 486 3.79 0.12 -21.64
C GLU A 486 2.73 -0.57 -22.53
N ASP A 487 2.88 -1.87 -22.77
CA ASP A 487 1.92 -2.67 -23.56
C ASP A 487 0.81 -3.28 -22.70
N PHE A 488 0.83 -3.03 -21.38
CA PHE A 488 -0.15 -3.61 -20.45
C PHE A 488 -1.55 -3.04 -20.72
N ASP A 489 -2.49 -3.95 -20.94
CA ASP A 489 -3.89 -3.64 -21.15
C ASP A 489 -4.75 -4.65 -20.40
N ILE A 490 -5.34 -4.18 -19.29
CA ILE A 490 -6.20 -5.00 -18.43
C ILE A 490 -7.45 -5.48 -19.18
N SER A 491 -7.94 -4.77 -20.19
CA SER A 491 -9.15 -5.17 -20.92
C SER A 491 -8.96 -6.42 -21.76
N LYS A 492 -7.70 -6.82 -22.00
CA LYS A 492 -7.34 -8.05 -22.71
C LYS A 492 -7.13 -9.25 -21.77
N LEU A 493 -7.36 -9.07 -20.47
CA LEU A 493 -7.22 -10.13 -19.49
C LEU A 493 -8.15 -11.31 -19.82
N ARG A 494 -7.57 -12.51 -19.89
CA ARG A 494 -8.29 -13.73 -20.27
C ARG A 494 -8.96 -14.46 -19.09
N TYR A 495 -8.51 -14.18 -17.86
CA TYR A 495 -8.98 -14.86 -16.65
C TYR A 495 -9.13 -13.84 -15.52
N HIS A 496 -10.34 -13.63 -15.00
CA HIS A 496 -10.58 -12.72 -13.86
C HIS A 496 -10.17 -13.34 -12.51
N LYS A 497 -9.70 -14.58 -12.49
CA LYS A 497 -9.06 -15.17 -11.30
C LYS A 497 -7.74 -15.82 -11.69
N ILE A 498 -6.66 -15.30 -11.15
CA ILE A 498 -5.31 -15.84 -11.24
C ILE A 498 -5.00 -16.43 -9.87
N ILE A 499 -4.94 -17.75 -9.80
CA ILE A 499 -4.80 -18.50 -8.56
C ILE A 499 -3.40 -19.11 -8.51
N ILE A 500 -2.59 -18.65 -7.55
CA ILE A 500 -1.30 -19.23 -7.23
C ILE A 500 -1.56 -20.45 -6.35
N MET A 501 -1.27 -21.64 -6.86
CA MET A 501 -1.48 -22.91 -6.18
C MET A 501 -0.13 -23.63 -6.06
N THR A 502 0.57 -23.34 -4.97
CA THR A 502 1.88 -23.88 -4.61
C THR A 502 1.77 -24.80 -3.40
N ASP A 503 2.79 -25.63 -3.18
CA ASP A 503 2.83 -26.53 -2.03
C ASP A 503 2.93 -25.76 -0.71
N ALA A 504 2.43 -26.39 0.37
CA ALA A 504 2.42 -25.81 1.73
C ALA A 504 3.77 -26.03 2.45
N ASP A 505 4.87 -25.85 1.73
CA ASP A 505 6.24 -26.01 2.21
C ASP A 505 7.08 -24.74 1.95
N VAL A 506 8.37 -24.81 2.28
CA VAL A 506 9.31 -23.68 2.13
C VAL A 506 9.56 -23.30 0.67
N ASP A 507 9.51 -24.26 -0.25
CA ASP A 507 9.75 -24.02 -1.67
C ASP A 507 8.51 -23.41 -2.35
N GLY A 508 7.32 -23.88 -2.01
CA GLY A 508 6.05 -23.30 -2.44
C GLY A 508 5.88 -21.86 -1.95
N ALA A 509 6.20 -21.57 -0.69
CA ALA A 509 6.20 -20.21 -0.15
C ALA A 509 7.18 -19.28 -0.91
N HIS A 510 8.35 -19.81 -1.28
CA HIS A 510 9.32 -19.06 -2.07
C HIS A 510 8.83 -18.78 -3.50
N ILE A 511 8.21 -19.76 -4.17
CA ILE A 511 7.63 -19.57 -5.51
C ILE A 511 6.46 -18.58 -5.47
N ALA A 512 5.59 -18.67 -4.47
CA ALA A 512 4.52 -17.70 -4.25
C ALA A 512 5.10 -16.29 -4.10
N THR A 513 6.16 -16.11 -3.32
CA THR A 513 6.84 -14.82 -3.15
C THR A 513 7.42 -14.30 -4.47
N LEU A 514 8.06 -15.15 -5.28
CA LEU A 514 8.56 -14.78 -6.61
C LEU A 514 7.44 -14.36 -7.58
N LEU A 515 6.30 -15.07 -7.56
CA LEU A 515 5.13 -14.74 -8.37
C LEU A 515 4.50 -13.41 -7.95
N LEU A 516 4.33 -13.20 -6.64
CA LEU A 516 3.82 -11.94 -6.10
C LEU A 516 4.73 -10.78 -6.48
N THR A 517 6.05 -10.96 -6.38
CA THR A 517 7.03 -9.96 -6.82
C THR A 517 6.87 -9.63 -8.30
N PHE A 518 6.71 -10.64 -9.16
CA PHE A 518 6.49 -10.43 -10.59
C PHE A 518 5.19 -9.68 -10.89
N LEU A 519 4.07 -10.11 -10.29
CA LEU A 519 2.77 -9.47 -10.50
C LEU A 519 2.78 -8.03 -9.98
N TYR A 520 3.35 -7.79 -8.81
CA TYR A 520 3.46 -6.46 -8.21
C TYR A 520 4.30 -5.50 -9.07
N ARG A 521 5.47 -5.94 -9.55
CA ARG A 521 6.39 -5.09 -10.33
C ARG A 521 5.94 -4.84 -11.77
N PHE A 522 5.31 -5.82 -12.43
CA PHE A 522 5.05 -5.79 -13.87
C PHE A 522 3.57 -5.69 -14.25
N MET A 523 2.66 -6.05 -13.34
CA MET A 523 1.22 -6.11 -13.57
C MET A 523 0.41 -5.69 -12.32
N PRO A 524 0.73 -4.56 -11.66
CA PRO A 524 0.11 -4.19 -10.38
C PRO A 524 -1.42 -4.08 -10.46
N GLU A 525 -1.96 -3.67 -11.62
CA GLU A 525 -3.39 -3.58 -11.86
C GLU A 525 -4.14 -4.91 -11.67
N LEU A 526 -3.50 -6.06 -11.87
CA LEU A 526 -4.13 -7.36 -11.59
C LEU A 526 -4.42 -7.52 -10.09
N ILE A 527 -3.54 -6.99 -9.24
CA ILE A 527 -3.70 -7.02 -7.78
C ILE A 527 -4.72 -5.95 -7.37
N LYS A 528 -4.62 -4.74 -7.90
CA LYS A 528 -5.54 -3.63 -7.60
C LYS A 528 -7.00 -3.96 -7.91
N GLN A 529 -7.25 -4.58 -9.06
CA GLN A 529 -8.59 -5.02 -9.46
C GLN A 529 -9.06 -6.30 -8.73
N GLY A 530 -8.20 -6.88 -7.87
CA GLY A 530 -8.54 -8.01 -7.02
C GLY A 530 -8.61 -9.35 -7.75
N TYR A 531 -7.86 -9.52 -8.85
CA TYR A 531 -7.86 -10.75 -9.65
C TYR A 531 -6.84 -11.80 -9.19
N VAL A 532 -5.95 -11.49 -8.26
CA VAL A 532 -4.88 -12.38 -7.80
C VAL A 532 -5.24 -13.04 -6.47
N TYR A 533 -5.09 -14.36 -6.41
CA TYR A 533 -5.44 -15.19 -5.25
C TYR A 533 -4.35 -16.23 -4.97
N LEU A 534 -4.24 -16.63 -3.71
CA LEU A 534 -3.49 -17.80 -3.26
C LEU A 534 -4.49 -18.90 -2.90
N ALA A 535 -4.28 -20.10 -3.41
CA ALA A 535 -5.04 -21.27 -2.99
C ALA A 535 -4.59 -21.71 -1.59
N LYS A 536 -5.55 -22.09 -0.73
CA LYS A 536 -5.26 -22.63 0.60
C LYS A 536 -5.64 -24.11 0.66
N PRO A 537 -4.73 -25.04 0.30
CA PRO A 537 -5.00 -26.46 0.45
C PRO A 537 -5.09 -26.87 1.94
N PRO A 538 -5.76 -27.99 2.25
CA PRO A 538 -5.83 -28.50 3.62
C PRO A 538 -4.46 -29.00 4.10
N LEU A 539 -4.18 -28.82 5.40
CA LEU A 539 -2.95 -29.33 6.03
C LEU A 539 -3.10 -30.78 6.46
N PHE A 540 -4.30 -31.18 6.89
CA PHE A 540 -4.58 -32.52 7.40
C PHE A 540 -5.83 -33.12 6.77
N LYS A 541 -5.79 -34.43 6.57
CA LYS A 541 -6.93 -35.30 6.31
C LYS A 541 -7.12 -36.22 7.51
N LEU A 542 -8.31 -36.21 8.07
CA LEU A 542 -8.72 -37.09 9.16
C LEU A 542 -9.79 -38.05 8.65
N GLU A 543 -9.61 -39.34 8.87
CA GLU A 543 -10.56 -40.37 8.45
C GLU A 543 -11.02 -41.19 9.65
N LYS A 544 -12.34 -41.28 9.85
CA LYS A 544 -12.95 -42.09 10.90
C LYS A 544 -14.30 -42.65 10.43
N ASN A 545 -14.52 -43.95 10.63
CA ASN A 545 -15.77 -44.64 10.27
C ASN A 545 -16.24 -44.36 8.82
N ARG A 546 -15.30 -44.34 7.85
CA ARG A 546 -15.53 -44.00 6.43
C ARG A 546 -15.99 -42.57 6.16
N LYS A 547 -15.89 -41.66 7.14
CA LYS A 547 -16.06 -40.22 6.93
C LYS A 547 -14.69 -39.56 6.90
N THR A 548 -14.52 -38.65 5.94
CA THR A 548 -13.31 -37.85 5.75
C THR A 548 -13.58 -36.42 6.22
N TYR A 549 -12.64 -35.86 6.97
CA TYR A 549 -12.63 -34.47 7.41
C TYR A 549 -11.31 -33.83 6.98
N TYR A 550 -11.35 -32.57 6.59
CA TYR A 550 -10.16 -31.81 6.21
C TYR A 550 -9.97 -30.66 7.20
N ALA A 551 -8.73 -30.46 7.65
CA ALA A 551 -8.36 -29.34 8.52
C ALA A 551 -7.32 -28.46 7.83
N TYR A 552 -7.50 -27.14 7.91
CA TYR A 552 -6.62 -26.14 7.31
C TYR A 552 -5.70 -25.48 8.34
N THR A 553 -5.92 -25.75 9.63
CA THR A 553 -5.07 -25.29 10.74
C THR A 553 -4.89 -26.41 11.77
N GLU A 554 -3.83 -26.31 12.59
CA GLU A 554 -3.62 -27.22 13.73
C GLU A 554 -4.75 -27.11 14.76
N LYS A 555 -5.32 -25.91 14.94
CA LYS A 555 -6.47 -25.69 15.81
C LYS A 555 -7.71 -26.42 15.30
N GLU A 556 -8.04 -26.27 14.02
CA GLU A 556 -9.14 -27.00 13.40
C GLU A 556 -8.95 -28.52 13.49
N GLN A 557 -7.71 -29.00 13.34
CA GLN A 557 -7.40 -30.41 13.53
C GLN A 557 -7.73 -30.86 14.97
N ALA A 558 -7.30 -30.09 15.98
CA ALA A 558 -7.58 -30.39 17.38
C ALA A 558 -9.09 -30.34 17.69
N ASP A 559 -9.80 -29.36 17.15
CA ASP A 559 -11.25 -29.20 17.33
C ASP A 559 -12.00 -30.39 16.70
N ILE A 560 -11.65 -30.79 15.47
CA ILE A 560 -12.22 -31.98 14.80
C ILE A 560 -11.92 -33.24 15.60
N LEU A 561 -10.69 -33.41 16.10
CA LEU A 561 -10.31 -34.58 16.91
C LEU A 561 -11.06 -34.63 18.25
N ALA A 562 -11.35 -33.48 18.87
CA ALA A 562 -12.14 -33.39 20.09
C ALA A 562 -13.59 -33.86 19.86
N GLU A 563 -14.16 -33.55 18.69
CA GLU A 563 -15.52 -33.97 18.32
C GLU A 563 -15.61 -35.45 17.92
N ILE A 564 -14.70 -35.91 17.04
CA ILE A 564 -14.81 -37.27 16.48
C ILE A 564 -14.13 -38.32 17.36
N GLY A 565 -13.20 -37.92 18.25
CA GLY A 565 -12.40 -38.77 19.13
C GLY A 565 -11.20 -39.43 18.42
N LEU A 566 -10.05 -39.50 19.12
CA LEU A 566 -8.77 -39.99 18.58
C LEU A 566 -8.77 -41.49 18.24
N GLU A 567 -9.47 -42.32 19.02
CA GLU A 567 -9.45 -43.77 18.83
C GLU A 567 -10.03 -44.19 17.48
N GLY A 568 -9.24 -44.95 16.71
CA GLY A 568 -9.63 -45.44 15.37
C GLY A 568 -9.64 -44.38 14.27
N CYS A 569 -9.09 -43.19 14.52
CA CYS A 569 -8.95 -42.13 13.51
C CYS A 569 -7.58 -42.22 12.82
N SER A 570 -7.57 -42.22 11.48
CA SER A 570 -6.36 -42.08 10.68
C SER A 570 -6.12 -40.60 10.38
N ILE A 571 -4.90 -40.10 10.65
CA ILE A 571 -4.51 -38.71 10.39
C ILE A 571 -3.39 -38.72 9.36
N GLN A 572 -3.61 -38.08 8.22
CA GLN A 572 -2.62 -37.84 7.19
C GLN A 572 -2.32 -36.35 7.12
N ARG A 573 -1.05 -35.97 7.19
CA ARG A 573 -0.60 -34.60 6.92
C ARG A 573 -0.14 -34.51 5.48
N TYR A 574 -0.67 -33.55 4.72
CA TYR A 574 -0.21 -33.30 3.36
C TYR A 574 1.10 -32.51 3.40
N LYS A 575 2.09 -32.96 2.63
CA LYS A 575 3.36 -32.22 2.45
C LYS A 575 3.40 -31.43 1.15
N GLY A 576 2.66 -31.87 0.14
CA GLY A 576 2.55 -31.19 -1.15
C GLY A 576 1.28 -31.59 -1.90
N LEU A 577 0.90 -30.79 -2.90
CA LEU A 577 -0.31 -30.98 -3.70
C LEU A 577 -0.26 -32.28 -4.51
N GLY A 578 0.93 -32.77 -4.85
CA GLY A 578 1.14 -34.03 -5.58
C GLY A 578 0.76 -35.29 -4.78
N GLU A 579 0.58 -35.20 -3.47
CA GLU A 579 0.12 -36.32 -2.62
C GLU A 579 -1.40 -36.50 -2.65
N MET A 580 -2.13 -35.52 -3.21
CA MET A 580 -3.57 -35.56 -3.37
C MET A 580 -3.93 -36.20 -4.71
N ASP A 581 -4.90 -37.11 -4.68
CA ASP A 581 -5.52 -37.56 -5.93
C ASP A 581 -6.38 -36.44 -6.54
N ALA A 582 -6.80 -36.62 -7.80
CA ALA A 582 -7.53 -35.59 -8.53
C ALA A 582 -8.90 -35.26 -7.91
N GLU A 583 -9.55 -36.22 -7.24
CA GLU A 583 -10.85 -36.02 -6.61
C GLU A 583 -10.69 -35.19 -5.32
N GLN A 584 -9.70 -35.53 -4.49
CA GLN A 584 -9.35 -34.76 -3.29
C GLN A 584 -8.94 -33.33 -3.64
N LEU A 585 -8.12 -33.14 -4.67
CA LEU A 585 -7.68 -31.81 -5.10
C LEU A 585 -8.87 -30.96 -5.58
N TRP A 586 -9.81 -31.58 -6.30
CA TRP A 586 -11.05 -30.92 -6.70
C TRP A 586 -11.85 -30.48 -5.47
N GLU A 587 -12.24 -31.43 -4.61
CA GLU A 587 -13.16 -31.17 -3.49
C GLU A 587 -12.66 -30.14 -2.48
N THR A 588 -11.34 -30.05 -2.32
CA THR A 588 -10.72 -29.23 -1.26
C THR A 588 -10.25 -27.87 -1.77
N THR A 589 -9.69 -27.82 -2.97
CA THR A 589 -8.87 -26.68 -3.40
C THR A 589 -9.35 -26.06 -4.72
N MET A 590 -9.99 -26.82 -5.61
CA MET A 590 -10.38 -26.34 -6.94
C MET A 590 -11.88 -26.13 -7.13
N ASP A 591 -12.73 -26.76 -6.32
CA ASP A 591 -14.18 -26.62 -6.39
C ASP A 591 -14.63 -25.22 -5.94
N PRO A 592 -15.23 -24.40 -6.83
CA PRO A 592 -15.70 -23.06 -6.48
C PRO A 592 -16.70 -22.99 -5.32
N GLU A 593 -17.44 -24.08 -5.03
CA GLU A 593 -18.42 -24.12 -3.95
C GLU A 593 -17.81 -24.40 -2.57
N ARG A 594 -16.60 -24.98 -2.51
CA ARG A 594 -16.00 -25.47 -1.26
C ARG A 594 -14.63 -24.86 -0.94
N ARG A 595 -13.88 -24.44 -1.96
CA ARG A 595 -12.51 -23.98 -1.80
C ARG A 595 -12.41 -22.69 -0.98
N ILE A 596 -11.24 -22.49 -0.39
CA ILE A 596 -10.85 -21.25 0.29
C ILE A 596 -9.73 -20.59 -0.51
N LEU A 597 -9.95 -19.35 -0.93
CA LEU A 597 -8.95 -18.54 -1.62
C LEU A 597 -8.59 -17.32 -0.78
N MET A 598 -7.29 -17.04 -0.65
CA MET A 598 -6.81 -15.81 -0.06
C MET A 598 -6.61 -14.79 -1.16
N ARG A 599 -7.42 -13.72 -1.17
CA ARG A 599 -7.25 -12.63 -2.14
C ARG A 599 -6.04 -11.78 -1.76
N VAL A 600 -5.15 -11.54 -2.71
CA VAL A 600 -4.02 -10.63 -2.54
C VAL A 600 -4.56 -9.21 -2.67
N VAL A 601 -4.25 -8.36 -1.69
CA VAL A 601 -4.64 -6.95 -1.66
C VAL A 601 -3.38 -6.12 -1.54
N MET A 602 -3.38 -4.97 -2.21
CA MET A 602 -2.30 -3.98 -2.16
C MET A 602 -2.89 -2.69 -1.61
N ASP A 603 -2.29 -2.16 -0.55
CA ASP A 603 -2.62 -0.81 -0.09
C ASP A 603 -1.73 0.19 -0.81
N GLU A 604 -2.34 1.03 -1.65
CA GLU A 604 -1.63 2.02 -2.46
C GLU A 604 -0.98 3.10 -1.57
N ASP A 605 -1.57 3.35 -0.39
CA ASP A 605 -1.05 4.33 0.55
C ASP A 605 0.28 3.86 1.21
N SER A 606 0.60 2.57 1.13
CA SER A 606 1.82 1.94 1.66
C SER A 606 2.82 1.50 0.57
N THR A 607 2.70 2.04 -0.66
CA THR A 607 3.53 1.61 -1.81
C THR A 607 5.04 1.70 -1.53
N SER A 608 5.50 2.77 -0.87
CA SER A 608 6.89 2.97 -0.42
C SER A 608 7.41 1.84 0.45
N GLU A 609 6.57 1.34 1.35
CA GLU A 609 6.92 0.24 2.23
C GLU A 609 6.90 -1.11 1.52
N LEU A 610 5.88 -1.34 0.68
CA LEU A 610 5.80 -2.55 -0.14
C LEU A 610 7.03 -2.68 -1.04
N ASP A 611 7.41 -1.59 -1.71
CA ASP A 611 8.61 -1.53 -2.55
C ASP A 611 9.86 -1.86 -1.75
N LEU A 612 10.03 -1.23 -0.58
CA LEU A 612 11.16 -1.51 0.29
C LEU A 612 11.18 -2.96 0.78
N THR A 613 10.02 -3.53 1.08
CA THR A 613 9.87 -4.92 1.52
C THR A 613 10.29 -5.88 0.41
N PHE A 614 9.79 -5.69 -0.81
CA PHE A 614 10.20 -6.47 -1.97
C PHE A 614 11.70 -6.31 -2.25
N THR A 615 12.25 -5.10 -2.21
CA THR A 615 13.69 -4.89 -2.42
C THR A 615 14.53 -5.49 -1.29
N THR A 616 14.07 -5.47 -0.04
CA THR A 616 14.78 -6.07 1.10
C THR A 616 14.79 -7.60 1.01
N LEU A 617 13.63 -8.20 0.75
CA LEU A 617 13.49 -9.66 0.67
C LEU A 617 14.10 -10.21 -0.62
N MET A 618 13.87 -9.55 -1.76
CA MET A 618 14.22 -10.06 -3.09
C MET A 618 15.46 -9.40 -3.71
N GLY A 619 16.02 -8.36 -3.11
CA GLY A 619 17.19 -7.64 -3.62
C GLY A 619 18.55 -8.28 -3.30
N ASP A 620 19.63 -7.59 -3.68
CA ASP A 620 20.99 -8.13 -3.61
C ASP A 620 21.67 -7.98 -2.24
N LYS A 621 21.20 -7.06 -1.40
CA LYS A 621 21.77 -6.83 -0.07
C LYS A 621 21.34 -7.92 0.92
N VAL A 622 22.31 -8.44 1.67
CA VAL A 622 22.09 -9.51 2.66
C VAL A 622 21.71 -8.93 4.03
N GLU A 623 22.37 -7.86 4.49
CA GLU A 623 22.18 -7.40 5.87
C GLU A 623 20.79 -6.84 6.17
N PRO A 624 20.18 -5.99 5.32
CA PRO A 624 18.79 -5.56 5.53
C PRO A 624 17.81 -6.74 5.56
N ARG A 625 18.08 -7.79 4.78
CA ARG A 625 17.28 -9.04 4.81
C ARG A 625 17.46 -9.78 6.13
N ARG A 626 18.69 -9.85 6.63
CA ARG A 626 19.00 -10.49 7.91
C ARG A 626 18.32 -9.78 9.07
N GLU A 627 18.42 -8.45 9.14
CA GLU A 627 17.72 -7.63 10.14
C GLU A 627 16.21 -7.86 10.08
N PHE A 628 15.63 -7.88 8.87
CA PHE A 628 14.22 -8.19 8.69
C PHE A 628 13.85 -9.57 9.26
N ILE A 629 14.66 -10.60 9.00
CA ILE A 629 14.43 -11.94 9.54
C ILE A 629 14.56 -11.97 11.07
N GLU A 630 15.55 -11.26 11.64
CA GLU A 630 15.76 -11.18 13.09
C GLU A 630 14.60 -10.48 13.80
N GLU A 631 14.12 -9.34 13.27
CA GLU A 631 12.95 -8.61 13.81
C GLU A 631 11.65 -9.44 13.73
N ASN A 632 11.54 -10.30 12.72
CA ASN A 632 10.36 -11.13 12.46
C ASN A 632 10.54 -12.58 12.92
N ALA A 633 11.60 -12.90 13.67
CA ALA A 633 11.94 -14.27 14.06
C ALA A 633 10.84 -14.96 14.88
N LYS A 634 10.02 -14.19 15.61
CA LYS A 634 8.86 -14.72 16.35
C LYS A 634 7.81 -15.42 15.48
N TYR A 635 7.78 -15.15 14.18
CA TYR A 635 6.90 -15.83 13.23
C TYR A 635 7.48 -17.16 12.72
N ALA A 636 8.78 -17.41 12.94
CA ALA A 636 9.45 -18.65 12.58
C ALA A 636 9.24 -19.71 13.68
N LYS A 637 8.21 -20.55 13.53
CA LYS A 637 7.94 -21.66 14.48
C LYS A 637 8.74 -22.94 14.18
N ASN A 638 9.18 -23.14 12.93
CA ASN A 638 9.92 -24.31 12.48
C ASN A 638 11.12 -23.85 11.64
N LEU A 639 12.22 -23.48 12.30
CA LEU A 639 13.50 -23.38 11.63
C LEU A 639 14.05 -24.81 11.51
N ASP A 640 14.18 -25.32 10.29
CA ASP A 640 15.06 -26.46 10.03
C ASP A 640 16.49 -25.99 10.32
N ILE A 641 17.01 -26.34 11.50
CA ILE A 641 18.41 -26.13 11.89
C ILE A 641 19.26 -27.29 11.38
#